data_AF-A0A8J4B9H3-F1
#
_entry.id   AF-A0A8J4B9H3-F1
#
_cell.length_a   1.000
_cell.length_b   1.000
_cell.length_c   1.000
_cell.angle_alpha   90.00
_cell.angle_beta   90.00
_cell.angle_gamma   90.00
#
_symmetry.space_group_name_H-M   'P 1'
#
loop_
_entity.id
_entity.type
_entity.pdbx_description
1 polymer ?
#
loop_
_entity_poly.entity_id
_entity_poly.type
_entity_poly.pdbx_seq_one_letter_code
_entity_poly.pdbx_strand_id
1 'polypeptide(L)'
;MEAVRQVMSPYMYGFVTEVSYDAATGAPKARKWYSLGRAAVEAGLVMPDKKTVYITDDGRNVGFFKFIADKPGDLSRGRLFAAKFTQLSAANGGNFTVTWVALGRTDQDVIAAAIPGLQFADIFDYAAPVGGSCAAAGADFRAVKHSYGEECLRLRPGAEMLAAALETRRFAAYLGATTEWSKWEGITLDTRRRKLYTSITDINEGCLAEPTRFGGQDDIRLPPNRCGCVYTLDLDSSYNATQMYALTCGVPDLGITPGLVFNYTCHVDRIASPDNVAYHRGLDLLLIAEDTDHHENNFLWAYDVASGDMTRVMSAPINGEVTATAFFELPNGFTYIWNNIQHPFEGVPDSLANSDDAAGKGGYIGYFGPFRLGQGEALGLQGIPAPVSTASKLTLTSSPKAVIGTYVPTSYNILARSGQRFGDVVWGQNLDANLQPVAEITSSWQLLRNKSEVSKSPDFSSLTTVCDKTFYTTHFEYANPAAMYTQVLSQDPRSGRLSATSEAAFVDWSAWGGLFTPCAGSITPWGTRLLGEEYEPDARALAYAQRLEEIGGGPTAAQFTYEGGNTIKLARMFDLYYGEMNLSEFKAAVKPYLYGYVSETKIQYDKSAIVQRHYTLGRVSSELALVMPDKRTVYITDDGTNVGFFKFVADHPGDLNVGNLYAAKATQVSGSGGGTFRLTWIWLAHGNQDLLMLAAGAVQFTDIFDSELPASNGSCPTPGFRAINAGGRGCECLRLRPGSETFAAFFETRRFAAYLGATTEWSKWEGITLDTRRRKLYTSLSDVSSFVHE
;
A
#
# COMPACT_ATOMS: atom_id res chain seq x y z
N MET A 1 -14.72 18.74 10.89
CA MET A 1 -15.23 17.89 11.98
C MET A 1 -16.62 17.31 11.71
N GLU A 2 -17.70 18.09 11.62
CA GLU A 2 -19.03 17.48 11.50
C GLU A 2 -19.27 16.76 10.17
N ALA A 3 -18.72 17.25 9.05
CA ALA A 3 -18.67 16.51 7.78
C ALA A 3 -17.89 15.18 7.90
N VAL A 4 -16.70 15.23 8.51
CA VAL A 4 -15.88 14.05 8.85
C VAL A 4 -16.67 13.02 9.66
N ARG A 5 -17.48 13.48 10.62
CA ARG A 5 -18.43 12.67 11.41
C ARG A 5 -19.62 12.10 10.63
N GLN A 6 -19.77 12.40 9.35
CA GLN A 6 -20.78 11.84 8.47
C GLN A 6 -20.18 10.89 7.42
N VAL A 7 -18.86 10.96 7.14
CA VAL A 7 -18.26 10.34 5.94
C VAL A 7 -16.99 9.51 6.18
N MET A 8 -15.93 10.08 6.79
CA MET A 8 -14.75 9.34 7.27
C MET A 8 -15.09 8.56 8.55
N SER A 9 -14.22 7.64 9.06
CA SER A 9 -14.45 6.93 10.34
C SER A 9 -13.48 5.84 10.85
N PRO A 10 -13.38 5.63 12.19
CA PRO A 10 -12.91 3.93 13.29
C PRO A 10 -13.46 2.44 13.28
N TYR A 11 -14.51 1.87 12.64
CA TYR A 11 -14.98 0.45 12.75
C TYR A 11 -15.30 -0.44 11.46
N MET A 12 -14.91 -0.19 10.19
CA MET A 12 -14.91 -1.18 9.04
C MET A 12 -13.56 -1.54 8.28
N TYR A 13 -12.39 -0.97 8.57
CA TYR A 13 -11.03 -1.42 8.16
C TYR A 13 -10.16 -1.61 9.44
N GLY A 14 -8.81 -1.59 9.39
CA GLY A 14 -8.01 -2.02 10.55
C GLY A 14 -8.43 -3.43 11.00
N PHE A 15 -8.78 -4.26 10.01
CA PHE A 15 -9.32 -5.59 10.16
C PHE A 15 -8.50 -6.48 9.25
N VAL A 16 -8.46 -7.78 9.57
CA VAL A 16 -8.01 -8.80 8.63
C VAL A 16 -8.86 -8.71 7.36
N THR A 17 -8.30 -8.03 6.38
CA THR A 17 -8.70 -8.14 5.00
C THR A 17 -8.05 -9.44 4.51
N GLU A 18 -8.75 -10.17 3.66
CA GLU A 18 -8.25 -11.41 3.06
C GLU A 18 -8.41 -11.26 1.54
N VAL A 19 -7.83 -12.15 0.74
CA VAL A 19 -7.68 -12.11 -0.74
C VAL A 19 -7.34 -13.60 -1.15
N SER A 20 -7.87 -14.18 -2.26
CA SER A 20 -7.90 -15.67 -2.62
C SER A 20 -8.77 -16.09 -3.86
N TYR A 21 -8.53 -17.01 -4.87
CA TYR A 21 -9.20 -17.37 -6.23
C TYR A 21 -10.52 -18.28 -6.44
N ASP A 22 -11.60 -17.79 -7.13
CA ASP A 22 -13.06 -18.15 -7.17
C ASP A 22 -13.43 -19.14 -8.27
N ALA A 23 -14.10 -20.21 -7.88
CA ALA A 23 -14.27 -21.39 -8.71
C ALA A 23 -15.23 -21.24 -9.90
N ALA A 24 -16.15 -20.25 -9.91
CA ALA A 24 -17.22 -20.20 -10.91
C ALA A 24 -17.00 -19.12 -11.98
N THR A 25 -16.69 -17.89 -11.57
CA THR A 25 -16.44 -16.77 -12.51
C THR A 25 -14.98 -16.36 -12.55
N GLY A 26 -14.12 -16.97 -11.73
CA GLY A 26 -12.76 -16.48 -11.53
C GLY A 26 -12.71 -15.08 -10.91
N ALA A 27 -13.81 -14.51 -10.39
CA ALA A 27 -13.94 -13.06 -10.18
C ALA A 27 -13.73 -12.56 -8.74
N PRO A 28 -12.93 -11.50 -8.51
CA PRO A 28 -13.05 -10.55 -7.43
C PRO A 28 -14.40 -10.34 -6.76
N LYS A 29 -14.34 -10.01 -5.47
CA LYS A 29 -15.32 -9.22 -4.70
C LYS A 29 -14.53 -8.46 -3.61
N ALA A 30 -15.15 -7.84 -2.61
CA ALA A 30 -14.49 -7.24 -1.43
C ALA A 30 -15.08 -7.79 -0.11
N ARG A 31 -14.28 -7.92 0.96
CA ARG A 31 -14.78 -8.05 2.36
C ARG A 31 -13.66 -7.82 3.38
N LYS A 32 -13.90 -6.99 4.39
CA LYS A 32 -13.05 -6.90 5.60
C LYS A 32 -13.73 -7.71 6.71
N TRP A 33 -12.99 -8.55 7.46
CA TRP A 33 -13.60 -9.47 8.42
C TRP A 33 -13.86 -8.81 9.78
N TYR A 34 -15.05 -8.26 9.98
CA TYR A 34 -15.46 -7.64 11.27
C TYR A 34 -15.58 -8.66 12.39
N SER A 35 -15.88 -9.90 12.03
CA SER A 35 -15.83 -11.05 12.93
C SER A 35 -14.45 -11.24 13.59
N LEU A 36 -13.36 -10.90 12.90
CA LEU A 36 -11.99 -11.17 13.35
C LEU A 36 -11.46 -10.14 14.36
N GLY A 37 -12.16 -9.03 14.60
CA GLY A 37 -11.62 -7.99 15.49
C GLY A 37 -10.51 -7.15 14.86
N ARG A 38 -10.12 -6.11 15.59
CA ARG A 38 -9.71 -4.86 14.98
C ARG A 38 -8.44 -4.26 15.60
N ALA A 39 -7.45 -4.07 14.75
CA ALA A 39 -6.05 -3.82 15.07
C ALA A 39 -5.42 -2.94 13.97
N ALA A 40 -4.16 -2.55 14.13
CA ALA A 40 -3.33 -2.21 12.98
C ALA A 40 -2.74 -3.53 12.48
N VAL A 41 -3.55 -4.24 11.68
CA VAL A 41 -3.24 -5.61 11.27
C VAL A 41 -2.06 -5.59 10.31
N GLU A 42 -0.91 -6.02 10.79
CA GLU A 42 0.21 -6.40 9.93
C GLU A 42 -0.16 -7.71 9.22
N ALA A 43 -0.27 -8.81 9.97
CA ALA A 43 -0.51 -10.12 9.39
C ALA A 43 -1.74 -10.86 9.97
N GLY A 44 -2.48 -11.53 9.07
CA GLY A 44 -3.64 -12.39 9.38
C GLY A 44 -3.42 -13.82 8.91
N LEU A 45 -3.13 -14.74 9.84
CA LEU A 45 -2.66 -16.10 9.54
C LEU A 45 -3.71 -17.17 9.87
N VAL A 46 -4.28 -17.78 8.82
CA VAL A 46 -5.31 -18.83 8.93
C VAL A 46 -4.66 -20.20 9.15
N MET A 47 -5.10 -20.89 10.20
CA MET A 47 -4.56 -22.19 10.61
C MET A 47 -5.11 -23.37 9.78
N PRO A 48 -4.46 -24.55 9.78
CA PRO A 48 -4.87 -25.69 8.94
C PRO A 48 -6.25 -26.27 9.25
N ASP A 49 -6.81 -26.01 10.44
CA ASP A 49 -8.21 -26.31 10.79
C ASP A 49 -9.24 -25.49 10.01
N LYS A 50 -8.80 -24.42 9.34
CA LYS A 50 -9.60 -23.40 8.63
C LYS A 50 -10.61 -22.70 9.54
N LYS A 51 -10.40 -22.73 10.85
CA LYS A 51 -11.25 -22.08 11.88
C LYS A 51 -10.47 -21.03 12.65
N THR A 52 -9.27 -21.39 13.08
CA THR A 52 -8.44 -20.54 13.92
C THR A 52 -7.67 -19.57 13.03
N VAL A 53 -7.68 -18.29 13.36
CA VAL A 53 -6.93 -17.25 12.65
C VAL A 53 -6.22 -16.39 13.67
N TYR A 54 -4.91 -16.23 13.50
CA TYR A 54 -4.08 -15.34 14.29
C TYR A 54 -3.97 -13.97 13.64
N ILE A 55 -3.80 -12.95 14.48
CA ILE A 55 -3.76 -11.54 14.09
C ILE A 55 -2.68 -10.86 14.91
N THR A 56 -1.71 -10.27 14.21
CA THR A 56 -0.71 -9.37 14.81
C THR A 56 -1.18 -7.92 14.71
N ASP A 57 -0.56 -7.03 15.47
CA ASP A 57 -1.08 -5.69 15.76
C ASP A 57 0.10 -4.73 15.87
N ASP A 58 0.45 -4.05 14.78
CA ASP A 58 1.58 -3.12 14.76
C ASP A 58 1.25 -1.81 15.50
N GLY A 59 2.23 -1.25 16.20
CA GLY A 59 2.08 -0.05 17.01
C GLY A 59 2.38 -0.27 18.49
N ARG A 60 1.92 0.67 19.34
CA ARG A 60 2.36 0.79 20.73
C ARG A 60 1.26 0.39 21.70
N ASN A 61 1.58 -0.31 22.79
CA ASN A 61 0.60 -0.85 23.75
C ASN A 61 -0.50 -1.65 23.01
N VAL A 62 -0.05 -2.69 22.31
CA VAL A 62 -0.82 -3.55 21.39
C VAL A 62 -0.97 -4.97 21.95
N GLY A 63 -1.95 -5.71 21.41
CA GLY A 63 -2.28 -7.07 21.86
C GLY A 63 -2.13 -8.11 20.77
N PHE A 64 -2.01 -9.39 21.16
CA PHE A 64 -2.02 -10.51 20.22
C PHE A 64 -3.39 -11.20 20.23
N PHE A 65 -3.99 -11.38 19.06
CA PHE A 65 -5.38 -11.82 18.96
C PHE A 65 -5.52 -13.12 18.17
N LYS A 66 -6.58 -13.87 18.48
CA LYS A 66 -7.05 -14.95 17.61
C LYS A 66 -8.58 -14.96 17.53
N PHE A 67 -9.07 -15.34 16.36
CA PHE A 67 -10.47 -15.67 16.14
C PHE A 67 -10.62 -17.17 15.91
N ILE A 68 -11.67 -17.78 16.43
CA ILE A 68 -12.05 -19.18 16.15
C ILE A 68 -13.43 -19.18 15.52
N ALA A 69 -13.50 -19.56 14.25
CA ALA A 69 -14.75 -19.67 13.50
C ALA A 69 -15.63 -20.83 13.99
N ASP A 70 -16.95 -20.64 13.96
CA ASP A 70 -17.91 -21.70 14.26
C ASP A 70 -17.80 -22.86 13.26
N LYS A 71 -17.44 -22.57 12.00
CA LYS A 71 -17.40 -23.51 10.88
C LYS A 71 -16.09 -23.38 10.08
N PRO A 72 -15.45 -24.51 9.67
CA PRO A 72 -14.22 -24.45 8.88
C PRO A 72 -14.43 -23.76 7.52
N GLY A 73 -13.52 -22.84 7.18
CA GLY A 73 -13.53 -22.07 5.92
C GLY A 73 -14.56 -20.94 5.87
N ASP A 74 -15.25 -20.64 6.97
CA ASP A 74 -16.35 -19.70 7.03
C ASP A 74 -16.14 -18.74 8.21
N LEU A 75 -15.30 -17.73 8.00
CA LEU A 75 -14.89 -16.79 9.04
C LEU A 75 -16.00 -15.77 9.40
N SER A 76 -17.24 -15.94 8.90
CA SER A 76 -18.35 -15.00 9.15
C SER A 76 -18.81 -14.96 10.60
N ARG A 77 -18.71 -16.07 11.33
CA ARG A 77 -19.21 -16.23 12.70
C ARG A 77 -18.24 -17.02 13.55
N GLY A 78 -18.06 -16.60 14.80
CA GLY A 78 -17.18 -17.30 15.73
C GLY A 78 -17.04 -16.61 17.07
N ARG A 79 -15.87 -16.79 17.70
CA ARG A 79 -15.49 -16.15 18.96
C ARG A 79 -14.09 -15.54 18.82
N LEU A 80 -13.96 -14.30 19.26
CA LEU A 80 -12.72 -13.55 19.30
C LEU A 80 -12.08 -13.62 20.70
N PHE A 81 -10.75 -13.70 20.74
CA PHE A 81 -9.96 -13.77 21.95
C PHE A 81 -8.73 -12.87 21.85
N ALA A 82 -8.33 -12.28 22.98
CA ALA A 82 -7.02 -11.68 23.17
C ALA A 82 -6.13 -12.59 24.03
N ALA A 83 -4.83 -12.56 23.79
CA ALA A 83 -3.86 -13.26 24.60
C ALA A 83 -3.72 -12.58 25.99
N LYS A 84 -3.60 -13.40 27.03
CA LYS A 84 -3.16 -12.99 28.36
C LYS A 84 -1.88 -13.76 28.65
N PHE A 85 -0.78 -13.04 28.63
CA PHE A 85 0.54 -13.58 28.93
C PHE A 85 0.75 -13.64 30.44
N THR A 86 1.64 -14.50 30.88
CA THR A 86 2.16 -14.47 32.25
C THR A 86 3.64 -14.76 32.17
N GLN A 87 4.46 -13.74 32.45
CA GLN A 87 5.91 -13.81 32.31
C GLN A 87 6.52 -14.76 33.34
N LEU A 88 7.11 -15.84 32.85
CA LEU A 88 7.90 -16.80 33.65
C LEU A 88 9.36 -16.35 33.80
N SER A 89 9.88 -15.62 32.82
CA SER A 89 11.27 -15.12 32.80
C SER A 89 11.37 -13.84 31.97
N ALA A 90 12.29 -12.95 32.37
CA ALA A 90 12.69 -11.76 31.61
C ALA A 90 13.99 -11.96 30.80
N ALA A 91 14.66 -13.11 30.95
CA ALA A 91 15.94 -13.38 30.30
C ALA A 91 15.76 -13.74 28.82
N ASN A 92 16.68 -13.28 27.96
CA ASN A 92 16.73 -13.59 26.52
C ASN A 92 15.41 -13.26 25.79
N GLY A 93 14.89 -12.04 25.91
CA GLY A 93 13.56 -11.66 25.39
C GLY A 93 12.37 -12.24 26.17
N GLY A 94 12.63 -13.16 27.11
CA GLY A 94 11.66 -13.68 28.06
C GLY A 94 10.94 -14.95 27.61
N ASN A 95 10.14 -15.46 28.54
CA ASN A 95 9.34 -16.66 28.38
C ASN A 95 8.00 -16.46 29.12
N PHE A 96 6.90 -16.86 28.48
CA PHE A 96 5.53 -16.57 28.91
C PHE A 96 4.64 -17.80 28.72
N THR A 97 3.77 -18.11 29.69
CA THR A 97 2.57 -18.91 29.38
C THR A 97 1.55 -18.03 28.68
N VAL A 98 0.83 -18.59 27.70
CA VAL A 98 -0.22 -17.91 26.95
C VAL A 98 -1.58 -18.49 27.32
N THR A 99 -2.46 -17.64 27.84
CA THR A 99 -3.87 -17.95 28.04
C THR A 99 -4.74 -17.01 27.19
N TRP A 100 -6.05 -17.26 27.11
CA TRP A 100 -6.92 -16.59 26.13
C TRP A 100 -8.18 -16.02 26.77
N VAL A 101 -8.23 -14.69 26.85
CA VAL A 101 -9.41 -13.94 27.30
C VAL A 101 -10.40 -13.87 26.15
N ALA A 102 -11.58 -14.49 26.34
CA ALA A 102 -12.65 -14.46 25.34
C ALA A 102 -13.33 -13.08 25.36
N LEU A 103 -13.12 -12.29 24.30
CA LEU A 103 -13.70 -10.94 24.19
C LEU A 103 -15.20 -11.04 23.91
N GLY A 104 -15.61 -11.86 22.94
CA GLY A 104 -17.02 -12.00 22.59
C GLY A 104 -17.27 -13.00 21.47
N ARG A 105 -18.54 -13.38 21.28
CA ARG A 105 -18.96 -13.95 20.00
C ARG A 105 -19.14 -12.80 19.01
N THR A 106 -18.73 -13.01 17.77
CA THR A 106 -18.72 -11.98 16.72
C THR A 106 -19.39 -12.54 15.46
N ASP A 107 -20.15 -11.69 14.79
CA ASP A 107 -20.96 -12.02 13.61
C ASP A 107 -20.76 -10.91 12.57
N GLN A 108 -20.15 -11.28 11.43
CA GLN A 108 -19.81 -10.39 10.32
C GLN A 108 -20.98 -9.52 9.87
N ASP A 109 -22.20 -10.07 9.80
CA ASP A 109 -23.35 -9.41 9.22
C ASP A 109 -24.06 -8.54 10.27
N VAL A 110 -24.15 -9.00 11.53
CA VAL A 110 -24.68 -8.19 12.64
C VAL A 110 -23.76 -7.00 12.93
N ILE A 111 -22.45 -7.24 13.00
CA ILE A 111 -21.47 -6.18 13.22
C ILE A 111 -21.51 -5.21 12.04
N ALA A 112 -21.47 -5.70 10.79
CA ALA A 112 -21.67 -4.85 9.61
C ALA A 112 -22.99 -4.06 9.63
N ALA A 113 -24.08 -4.62 10.14
CA ALA A 113 -25.39 -3.97 10.20
C ALA A 113 -25.43 -2.83 11.24
N ALA A 114 -24.89 -3.05 12.44
CA ALA A 114 -24.85 -2.06 13.53
C ALA A 114 -23.88 -0.91 13.28
N ILE A 115 -22.89 -1.16 12.44
CA ILE A 115 -21.72 -0.31 12.16
C ILE A 115 -22.01 1.14 11.69
N PRO A 116 -23.01 1.50 10.86
CA PRO A 116 -23.16 2.86 10.31
C PRO A 116 -23.81 3.83 11.29
N GLY A 117 -23.12 4.93 11.59
CA GLY A 117 -23.56 5.91 12.58
C GLY A 117 -23.32 5.46 14.02
N LEU A 118 -22.60 4.36 14.23
CA LEU A 118 -22.23 3.85 15.53
C LEU A 118 -21.16 4.75 16.15
N GLN A 119 -21.42 5.34 17.30
CA GLN A 119 -20.46 6.21 17.98
C GLN A 119 -19.69 5.42 19.04
N PHE A 120 -18.50 5.92 19.41
CA PHE A 120 -17.78 5.40 20.58
C PHE A 120 -18.68 5.41 21.84
N ALA A 121 -19.48 6.48 21.97
CA ALA A 121 -20.46 6.67 23.03
C ALA A 121 -21.58 5.62 23.06
N ASP A 122 -21.79 4.83 22.01
CA ASP A 122 -22.76 3.72 22.04
C ASP A 122 -22.16 2.43 22.63
N ILE A 123 -20.82 2.31 22.63
CA ILE A 123 -20.09 1.17 23.17
C ILE A 123 -19.59 1.45 24.59
N PHE A 124 -19.01 2.63 24.82
CA PHE A 124 -18.44 3.03 26.11
C PHE A 124 -18.84 4.46 26.50
N ASP A 125 -19.16 4.67 27.78
CA ASP A 125 -19.02 5.99 28.38
C ASP A 125 -17.52 6.25 28.65
N TYR A 126 -17.06 7.48 28.42
CA TYR A 126 -15.67 7.91 28.57
C TYR A 126 -15.51 9.00 29.64
N ALA A 127 -14.39 8.95 30.36
CA ALA A 127 -13.87 10.07 31.14
C ALA A 127 -12.33 10.14 31.02
N ALA A 128 -11.77 11.34 31.16
CA ALA A 128 -10.32 11.52 31.29
C ALA A 128 -9.85 11.08 32.70
N PRO A 129 -8.67 10.47 32.84
CA PRO A 129 -8.10 10.14 34.15
C PRO A 129 -7.85 11.40 35.00
N VAL A 130 -8.14 11.32 36.30
CA VAL A 130 -7.87 12.42 37.25
C VAL A 130 -6.90 11.94 38.30
N GLY A 131 -5.67 12.49 38.30
CA GLY A 131 -4.62 12.11 39.25
C GLY A 131 -4.20 10.64 39.16
N GLY A 132 -4.21 10.04 37.97
CA GLY A 132 -3.94 8.61 37.77
C GLY A 132 -5.05 7.70 38.28
N SER A 133 -6.30 8.16 38.31
CA SER A 133 -7.44 7.38 38.79
C SER A 133 -8.74 7.66 38.03
N CYS A 134 -9.59 6.63 37.94
CA CYS A 134 -10.98 6.74 37.44
C CYS A 134 -12.01 7.00 38.54
N ALA A 135 -11.61 7.06 39.82
CA ALA A 135 -12.55 7.22 40.94
C ALA A 135 -13.43 8.48 40.82
N ALA A 136 -12.93 9.54 40.19
CA ALA A 136 -13.68 10.78 39.93
C ALA A 136 -14.79 10.63 38.86
N ALA A 137 -14.71 9.61 37.99
CA ALA A 137 -15.73 9.30 36.99
C ALA A 137 -16.86 8.40 37.55
N GLY A 138 -16.58 7.66 38.63
CA GLY A 138 -17.50 6.74 39.30
C GLY A 138 -16.96 5.31 39.36
N ALA A 139 -17.50 4.51 40.29
CA ALA A 139 -16.97 3.18 40.63
C ALA A 139 -17.03 2.15 39.48
N ASP A 140 -17.90 2.34 38.48
CA ASP A 140 -18.09 1.42 37.36
C ASP A 140 -17.11 1.66 36.18
N PHE A 141 -16.31 2.74 36.23
CA PHE A 141 -15.30 3.05 35.22
C PHE A 141 -14.00 2.30 35.49
N ARG A 142 -13.41 1.72 34.45
CA ARG A 142 -12.11 1.02 34.48
C ARG A 142 -11.03 1.83 33.77
N ALA A 143 -9.82 1.80 34.32
CA ALA A 143 -8.63 2.35 33.67
C ALA A 143 -8.20 1.45 32.50
N VAL A 144 -7.89 2.07 31.35
CA VAL A 144 -7.50 1.38 30.11
C VAL A 144 -6.35 2.15 29.46
N LYS A 145 -5.35 1.44 28.92
CA LYS A 145 -4.17 2.00 28.25
C LYS A 145 -3.94 1.30 26.92
N HIS A 146 -3.62 2.07 25.89
CA HIS A 146 -3.42 1.61 24.51
C HIS A 146 -2.66 2.67 23.71
N SER A 147 -2.51 2.44 22.40
CA SER A 147 -1.74 3.25 21.45
C SER A 147 -2.08 4.75 21.34
N TYR A 148 -3.16 5.22 21.97
CA TYR A 148 -3.59 6.62 21.95
C TYR A 148 -3.57 7.27 23.34
N GLY A 149 -3.10 6.56 24.38
CA GLY A 149 -2.97 7.07 25.74
C GLY A 149 -3.77 6.29 26.78
N GLU A 150 -4.27 7.04 27.75
CA GLU A 150 -4.83 6.56 29.02
C GLU A 150 -6.26 7.06 29.21
N GLU A 151 -7.22 6.14 29.38
CA GLU A 151 -8.66 6.43 29.36
C GLU A 151 -9.39 5.78 30.56
N CYS A 152 -10.47 6.40 31.03
CA CYS A 152 -11.43 5.78 31.93
C CYS A 152 -12.69 5.40 31.15
N LEU A 153 -13.01 4.10 31.09
CA LEU A 153 -14.09 3.57 30.26
C LEU A 153 -15.13 2.78 31.08
N ARG A 154 -16.40 2.90 30.72
CA ARG A 154 -17.49 2.04 31.21
C ARG A 154 -18.27 1.47 30.04
N LEU A 155 -18.29 0.15 29.89
CA LEU A 155 -19.03 -0.52 28.81
C LEU A 155 -20.54 -0.28 28.96
N ARG A 156 -21.24 0.00 27.86
CA ARG A 156 -22.70 0.10 27.84
C ARG A 156 -23.36 -1.28 27.77
N PRO A 157 -24.51 -1.50 28.45
CA PRO A 157 -25.18 -2.80 28.47
C PRO A 157 -25.56 -3.28 27.07
N GLY A 158 -25.16 -4.51 26.70
CA GLY A 158 -25.45 -5.10 25.39
C GLY A 158 -24.45 -4.74 24.29
N ALA A 159 -23.42 -3.94 24.58
CA ALA A 159 -22.40 -3.54 23.60
C ALA A 159 -21.23 -4.55 23.47
N GLU A 160 -21.25 -5.70 24.16
CA GLU A 160 -20.12 -6.62 24.28
C GLU A 160 -19.59 -7.13 22.92
N MET A 161 -20.50 -7.41 21.97
CA MET A 161 -20.12 -7.83 20.61
C MET A 161 -19.41 -6.71 19.84
N LEU A 162 -19.88 -5.48 20.01
CA LEU A 162 -19.32 -4.31 19.33
C LEU A 162 -17.98 -3.94 19.96
N ALA A 163 -17.87 -3.93 21.30
CA ALA A 163 -16.61 -3.74 21.99
C ALA A 163 -15.55 -4.78 21.59
N ALA A 164 -15.93 -6.06 21.53
CA ALA A 164 -15.04 -7.13 21.08
C ALA A 164 -14.58 -6.95 19.64
N ALA A 165 -15.50 -6.71 18.70
CA ALA A 165 -15.18 -6.65 17.29
C ALA A 165 -14.57 -5.32 16.83
N LEU A 166 -14.86 -4.21 17.51
CA LEU A 166 -14.65 -2.86 16.99
C LEU A 166 -13.73 -2.01 17.86
N GLU A 167 -13.66 -2.29 19.17
CA GLU A 167 -12.73 -1.67 20.12
C GLU A 167 -11.76 -2.71 20.69
N THR A 168 -11.32 -3.66 19.85
CA THR A 168 -10.66 -4.90 20.27
C THR A 168 -9.47 -4.68 21.22
N ARG A 169 -8.59 -3.70 20.95
CA ARG A 169 -7.51 -3.30 21.88
C ARG A 169 -8.07 -2.82 23.23
N ARG A 170 -8.93 -1.81 23.24
CA ARG A 170 -9.53 -1.25 24.46
C ARG A 170 -10.31 -2.28 25.26
N PHE A 171 -11.08 -3.16 24.60
CA PHE A 171 -11.90 -4.15 25.27
C PHE A 171 -11.09 -5.35 25.76
N ALA A 172 -10.00 -5.73 25.08
CA ALA A 172 -9.03 -6.67 25.60
C ALA A 172 -8.43 -6.17 26.92
N ALA A 173 -7.95 -4.93 26.95
CA ALA A 173 -7.45 -4.29 28.17
C ALA A 173 -8.53 -4.14 29.26
N TYR A 174 -9.76 -3.72 28.91
CA TYR A 174 -10.91 -3.62 29.82
C TYR A 174 -11.29 -4.96 30.48
N LEU A 175 -11.03 -6.08 29.78
CA LEU A 175 -11.22 -7.45 30.27
C LEU A 175 -9.96 -8.07 30.89
N GLY A 176 -8.86 -7.32 31.02
CA GLY A 176 -7.62 -7.76 31.68
C GLY A 176 -6.70 -8.65 30.83
N ALA A 177 -6.89 -8.67 29.51
CA ALA A 177 -5.91 -9.26 28.58
C ALA A 177 -4.68 -8.35 28.43
N THR A 178 -3.61 -8.89 27.84
CA THR A 178 -2.35 -8.16 27.69
C THR A 178 -2.36 -7.31 26.42
N THR A 179 -2.27 -5.99 26.58
CA THR A 179 -2.17 -5.01 25.48
C THR A 179 -0.94 -4.12 25.66
N GLU A 180 0.20 -4.77 25.90
CA GLU A 180 1.40 -4.15 26.45
C GLU A 180 2.59 -4.24 25.48
N TRP A 181 2.44 -4.97 24.38
CA TRP A 181 3.49 -5.14 23.40
C TRP A 181 3.70 -3.87 22.56
N SER A 182 4.79 -3.85 21.79
CA SER A 182 5.18 -2.79 20.85
C SER A 182 5.59 -3.43 19.52
N LYS A 183 5.26 -2.80 18.39
CA LYS A 183 5.44 -3.27 17.00
C LYS A 183 5.42 -4.80 16.84
N TRP A 184 4.22 -5.42 16.96
CA TRP A 184 4.06 -6.86 16.72
C TRP A 184 3.64 -7.10 15.28
N GLU A 185 4.56 -7.66 14.49
CA GLU A 185 4.54 -7.57 13.02
C GLU A 185 4.37 -8.93 12.33
N GLY A 186 5.28 -9.33 11.43
CA GLY A 186 5.19 -10.54 10.62
C GLY A 186 4.92 -11.83 11.41
N ILE A 187 4.24 -12.81 10.78
CA ILE A 187 3.91 -14.11 11.38
C ILE A 187 3.84 -15.25 10.37
N THR A 188 4.38 -16.41 10.74
CA THR A 188 4.44 -17.61 9.90
C THR A 188 4.31 -18.91 10.73
N LEU A 189 4.13 -20.06 10.07
CA LEU A 189 3.70 -21.32 10.71
C LEU A 189 4.53 -22.55 10.31
N ASP A 190 5.20 -23.14 11.29
CA ASP A 190 5.65 -24.54 11.22
C ASP A 190 4.49 -25.50 11.57
N THR A 191 3.84 -26.00 10.54
CA THR A 191 2.80 -27.05 10.64
C THR A 191 3.31 -28.41 11.13
N ARG A 192 4.62 -28.68 11.03
CA ARG A 192 5.28 -29.94 11.40
C ARG A 192 5.62 -29.99 12.89
N ARG A 193 6.20 -28.92 13.45
CA ARG A 193 6.44 -28.77 14.90
C ARG A 193 5.25 -28.21 15.68
N ARG A 194 4.23 -27.68 14.99
CA ARG A 194 3.12 -26.88 15.57
C ARG A 194 3.63 -25.64 16.32
N LYS A 195 4.42 -24.83 15.62
CA LYS A 195 4.98 -23.57 16.13
C LYS A 195 4.59 -22.40 15.23
N LEU A 196 4.20 -21.28 15.83
CA LEU A 196 4.24 -19.99 15.16
C LEU A 196 5.63 -19.38 15.33
N TYR A 197 6.09 -18.67 14.31
CA TYR A 197 7.20 -17.72 14.42
C TYR A 197 6.65 -16.34 14.09
N THR A 198 6.99 -15.33 14.89
CA THR A 198 6.46 -13.97 14.74
C THR A 198 7.46 -12.95 15.24
N SER A 199 7.45 -11.75 14.67
CA SER A 199 8.44 -10.73 15.00
C SER A 199 7.86 -9.63 15.87
N ILE A 200 8.73 -9.05 16.68
CA ILE A 200 8.49 -7.89 17.52
C ILE A 200 9.69 -6.96 17.32
N THR A 201 9.50 -5.87 16.56
CA THR A 201 10.60 -4.97 16.16
C THR A 201 11.29 -4.31 17.35
N ASP A 202 10.54 -3.97 18.40
CA ASP A 202 11.14 -3.43 19.62
C ASP A 202 10.54 -3.97 20.92
N ILE A 203 11.36 -3.92 21.96
CA ILE A 203 10.96 -4.13 23.34
C ILE A 203 11.16 -2.79 24.05
N ASN A 204 10.30 -1.83 23.71
CA ASN A 204 10.20 -0.51 24.36
C ASN A 204 8.80 -0.27 24.94
N GLU A 205 8.64 0.90 25.55
CA GLU A 205 7.37 1.44 26.06
C GLU A 205 6.60 0.45 26.93
N GLY A 206 5.50 -0.11 26.42
CA GLY A 206 4.59 -0.94 27.19
C GLY A 206 5.20 -2.28 27.63
N CYS A 207 6.29 -2.73 26.99
CA CYS A 207 6.99 -3.98 27.34
C CYS A 207 7.86 -3.84 28.60
N LEU A 208 8.08 -2.61 29.07
CA LEU A 208 8.94 -2.30 30.19
C LEU A 208 8.14 -2.33 31.50
N ALA A 209 8.81 -2.64 32.61
CA ALA A 209 8.16 -2.70 33.92
C ALA A 209 7.61 -1.33 34.35
N GLU A 210 6.30 -1.26 34.57
CA GLU A 210 5.58 -0.03 34.94
C GLU A 210 4.77 -0.30 36.24
N PRO A 211 5.38 -0.30 37.44
CA PRO A 211 4.71 -0.72 38.69
C PRO A 211 3.52 0.15 39.13
N THR A 212 3.32 1.31 38.48
CA THR A 212 2.20 2.24 38.70
C THR A 212 1.35 2.41 37.44
N ARG A 213 1.35 1.41 36.53
CA ARG A 213 0.67 1.47 35.23
C ARG A 213 -0.80 1.82 35.37
N PHE A 214 -1.18 2.97 34.82
CA PHE A 214 -2.59 3.33 34.71
C PHE A 214 -3.21 2.56 33.53
N GLY A 215 -4.03 1.56 33.82
CA GLY A 215 -4.71 0.76 32.79
C GLY A 215 -3.80 -0.25 32.07
N GLY A 216 -4.31 -1.44 31.77
CA GLY A 216 -3.44 -2.60 31.52
C GLY A 216 -3.13 -3.32 32.83
N GLN A 217 -2.08 -4.16 32.85
CA GLN A 217 -1.90 -5.20 33.86
C GLN A 217 -0.46 -5.30 34.42
N ASP A 218 0.53 -4.73 33.72
CA ASP A 218 1.96 -5.03 33.93
C ASP A 218 2.15 -6.56 33.84
N ASP A 219 1.71 -7.17 32.74
CA ASP A 219 1.99 -8.58 32.44
C ASP A 219 3.44 -8.74 31.95
N ILE A 220 3.89 -7.78 31.12
CA ILE A 220 5.20 -7.78 30.46
C ILE A 220 6.17 -6.85 31.20
N ARG A 221 7.34 -7.39 31.59
CA ARG A 221 8.40 -6.70 32.33
C ARG A 221 9.75 -7.14 31.77
N LEU A 222 10.05 -6.71 30.54
CA LEU A 222 11.29 -7.04 29.85
C LEU A 222 12.33 -5.92 30.01
N PRO A 223 13.64 -6.24 29.92
CA PRO A 223 14.67 -5.24 29.72
C PRO A 223 14.49 -4.55 28.36
N PRO A 224 14.80 -3.24 28.22
CA PRO A 224 14.64 -2.54 26.95
C PRO A 224 15.57 -3.11 25.87
N ASN A 225 15.02 -3.39 24.70
CA ASN A 225 15.79 -3.81 23.53
C ASN A 225 15.22 -3.19 22.24
N ARG A 226 15.93 -2.21 21.68
CA ARG A 226 15.53 -1.55 20.42
C ARG A 226 15.78 -2.38 19.16
N CYS A 227 16.51 -3.49 19.29
CA CYS A 227 16.86 -4.37 18.18
C CYS A 227 15.86 -5.53 18.01
N GLY A 228 14.81 -5.57 18.84
CA GLY A 228 13.72 -6.54 18.74
C GLY A 228 14.07 -8.00 18.95
N CYS A 229 13.08 -8.86 18.73
CA CYS A 229 13.22 -10.31 18.77
C CYS A 229 12.21 -11.00 17.83
N VAL A 230 12.60 -12.13 17.27
CA VAL A 230 11.65 -13.10 16.71
C VAL A 230 11.28 -14.09 17.81
N TYR A 231 9.99 -14.29 18.02
CA TYR A 231 9.42 -15.19 19.02
C TYR A 231 8.89 -16.48 18.40
N THR A 232 9.03 -17.57 19.15
CA THR A 232 8.30 -18.82 18.93
C THR A 232 7.07 -18.87 19.82
N LEU A 233 5.94 -19.36 19.30
CA LEU A 233 4.80 -19.76 20.12
C LEU A 233 4.46 -21.23 19.91
N ASP A 234 4.33 -21.99 21.00
CA ASP A 234 3.95 -23.40 20.99
C ASP A 234 2.44 -23.57 20.89
N LEU A 235 1.99 -24.40 19.95
CA LEU A 235 0.56 -24.66 19.70
C LEU A 235 0.12 -26.05 20.18
N ASP A 236 -1.06 -26.11 20.80
CA ASP A 236 -1.74 -27.36 21.13
C ASP A 236 -2.33 -28.07 19.88
N SER A 237 -3.01 -29.20 20.08
CA SER A 237 -3.68 -29.95 19.01
C SER A 237 -4.88 -29.23 18.37
N SER A 238 -5.32 -28.12 18.95
CA SER A 238 -6.44 -27.28 18.51
C SER A 238 -5.96 -25.93 17.96
N TYR A 239 -4.65 -25.79 17.72
CA TYR A 239 -3.99 -24.54 17.29
C TYR A 239 -4.15 -23.37 18.28
N ASN A 240 -4.28 -23.63 19.58
CA ASN A 240 -4.12 -22.62 20.63
C ASN A 240 -2.65 -22.46 20.99
N ALA A 241 -2.14 -21.22 21.00
CA ALA A 241 -0.84 -20.94 21.61
C ALA A 241 -0.93 -21.07 23.12
N THR A 242 0.02 -21.79 23.72
CA THR A 242 0.08 -22.09 25.16
C THR A 242 1.35 -21.58 25.84
N GLN A 243 2.44 -21.38 25.07
CA GLN A 243 3.68 -20.76 25.54
C GLN A 243 4.25 -19.86 24.43
N MET A 244 5.01 -18.84 24.83
CA MET A 244 5.75 -17.93 23.95
C MET A 244 7.14 -17.66 24.54
N TYR A 245 8.17 -17.67 23.71
CA TYR A 245 9.54 -17.39 24.11
C TYR A 245 10.35 -16.88 22.92
N ALA A 246 11.38 -16.06 23.13
CA ALA A 246 12.19 -15.57 22.02
C ALA A 246 13.00 -16.72 21.37
N LEU A 247 12.97 -16.79 20.04
CA LEU A 247 13.81 -17.68 19.23
C LEU A 247 15.21 -17.09 19.03
N THR A 248 15.25 -15.79 18.74
CA THR A 248 16.46 -15.00 18.56
C THR A 248 16.12 -13.53 18.80
N CYS A 249 17.10 -12.75 19.27
CA CYS A 249 16.96 -11.33 19.56
C CYS A 249 18.12 -10.54 18.96
N GLY A 250 17.84 -9.30 18.59
CA GLY A 250 18.87 -8.33 18.33
C GLY A 250 19.61 -7.96 19.61
N VAL A 251 20.83 -7.46 19.47
CA VAL A 251 21.68 -7.05 20.60
C VAL A 251 22.03 -5.58 20.44
N PRO A 252 21.66 -4.70 21.39
CA PRO A 252 22.06 -3.30 21.37
C PRO A 252 23.58 -3.18 21.40
N ASP A 253 24.15 -2.42 20.47
CA ASP A 253 25.57 -2.13 20.44
C ASP A 253 25.86 -0.97 21.42
N LEU A 254 26.65 -1.27 22.45
CA LEU A 254 27.06 -0.29 23.48
C LEU A 254 28.33 0.48 23.09
N GLY A 255 28.58 0.67 21.79
CA GLY A 255 29.74 1.37 21.24
C GLY A 255 30.98 0.50 21.07
N ILE A 256 30.78 -0.79 20.74
CA ILE A 256 31.82 -1.83 20.70
C ILE A 256 32.25 -2.16 19.26
N THR A 257 31.34 -2.11 18.27
CA THR A 257 31.69 -2.40 16.86
C THR A 257 32.46 -1.24 16.21
N PRO A 258 33.71 -1.44 15.74
CA PRO A 258 34.47 -0.38 15.08
C PRO A 258 33.87 0.03 13.74
N GLY A 259 33.61 1.32 13.55
CA GLY A 259 33.16 1.89 12.28
C GLY A 259 31.66 2.19 12.18
N LEU A 260 30.87 1.93 13.21
CA LEU A 260 29.50 2.45 13.31
C LEU A 260 29.51 3.98 13.48
N VAL A 261 28.61 4.66 12.79
CA VAL A 261 28.30 6.09 13.00
C VAL A 261 27.28 6.21 14.15
N PHE A 262 27.32 7.33 14.88
CA PHE A 262 26.64 7.60 16.16
C PHE A 262 25.12 7.30 16.28
N ASN A 263 24.42 6.96 15.19
CA ASN A 263 22.99 6.67 15.19
C ASN A 263 22.65 5.16 15.13
N TYR A 264 23.58 4.30 14.70
CA TYR A 264 23.31 2.86 14.57
C TYR A 264 23.52 2.18 15.92
N THR A 265 22.44 1.62 16.49
CA THR A 265 22.41 1.15 17.89
C THR A 265 22.31 -0.37 18.06
N CYS A 266 22.39 -1.14 16.98
CA CYS A 266 22.33 -2.60 17.00
C CYS A 266 23.61 -3.25 16.45
N HIS A 267 23.99 -4.37 17.04
CA HIS A 267 25.23 -5.07 16.73
C HIS A 267 25.11 -5.83 15.41
N VAL A 268 25.83 -5.37 14.38
CA VAL A 268 25.66 -5.75 12.96
C VAL A 268 25.59 -7.27 12.66
N ASP A 269 26.29 -8.13 13.42
CA ASP A 269 26.19 -9.60 13.29
C ASP A 269 25.03 -10.25 14.07
N ARG A 270 24.00 -9.48 14.40
CA ARG A 270 22.70 -9.93 14.96
C ARG A 270 21.58 -9.26 14.18
N ILE A 271 20.34 -9.70 14.41
CA ILE A 271 19.17 -9.02 13.83
C ILE A 271 19.00 -7.62 14.44
N ALA A 272 18.37 -6.71 13.73
CA ALA A 272 17.83 -5.46 14.26
C ALA A 272 16.44 -5.20 13.67
N SER A 273 15.49 -4.77 14.50
CA SER A 273 14.07 -4.55 14.13
C SER A 273 13.53 -5.60 13.16
N PRO A 274 13.43 -6.87 13.58
CA PRO A 274 12.86 -7.91 12.75
C PRO A 274 11.37 -7.62 12.55
N ASP A 275 10.95 -7.57 11.30
CA ASP A 275 9.55 -7.54 10.88
C ASP A 275 9.23 -8.85 10.13
N ASN A 276 9.62 -8.91 8.86
CA ASN A 276 9.03 -9.85 7.92
C ASN A 276 9.61 -11.26 8.13
N VAL A 277 8.74 -12.27 8.36
CA VAL A 277 9.17 -13.66 8.63
C VAL A 277 8.42 -14.70 7.78
N ALA A 278 9.17 -15.64 7.19
CA ALA A 278 8.62 -16.73 6.40
C ALA A 278 9.29 -18.08 6.66
N TYR A 279 8.52 -19.11 7.01
CA TYR A 279 9.02 -20.46 7.26
C TYR A 279 8.71 -21.41 6.11
N HIS A 280 9.70 -22.17 5.66
CA HIS A 280 9.53 -23.22 4.65
C HIS A 280 9.65 -24.63 5.23
N ARG A 281 8.48 -25.30 5.42
CA ARG A 281 8.32 -26.66 5.96
C ARG A 281 9.20 -27.76 5.35
N GLY A 282 9.63 -27.57 4.09
CA GLY A 282 10.44 -28.53 3.35
C GLY A 282 11.95 -28.32 3.47
N LEU A 283 12.37 -27.22 4.11
CA LEU A 283 13.79 -26.82 4.23
C LEU A 283 14.26 -26.66 5.68
N ASP A 284 13.33 -26.63 6.64
CA ASP A 284 13.59 -26.22 8.02
C ASP A 284 14.16 -24.79 8.17
N LEU A 285 13.97 -23.97 7.13
CA LEU A 285 14.47 -22.60 7.06
C LEU A 285 13.37 -21.59 7.42
N LEU A 286 13.66 -20.74 8.40
CA LEU A 286 12.94 -19.52 8.71
C LEU A 286 13.74 -18.34 8.15
N LEU A 287 13.15 -17.55 7.26
CA LEU A 287 13.68 -16.25 6.88
C LEU A 287 13.21 -15.20 7.88
N ILE A 288 14.11 -14.28 8.23
CA ILE A 288 13.88 -13.12 9.10
C ILE A 288 14.46 -11.91 8.39
N ALA A 289 13.65 -10.88 8.18
CA ALA A 289 14.02 -9.67 7.48
C ALA A 289 13.93 -8.43 8.39
N GLU A 290 14.73 -7.40 8.08
CA GLU A 290 14.89 -6.20 8.90
C GLU A 290 14.21 -4.97 8.26
N ASP A 291 13.45 -4.23 9.08
CA ASP A 291 13.06 -2.82 8.89
C ASP A 291 13.66 -2.01 10.04
N THR A 292 14.90 -1.53 9.89
CA THR A 292 15.62 -0.83 10.96
C THR A 292 16.29 0.48 10.56
N ASP A 293 16.12 1.48 11.43
CA ASP A 293 16.98 2.67 11.55
C ASP A 293 18.30 2.36 12.30
N HIS A 294 18.48 1.14 12.83
CA HIS A 294 19.56 0.84 13.78
C HIS A 294 20.72 0.02 13.19
N HIS A 295 20.60 -0.36 11.91
CA HIS A 295 21.69 -0.73 11.02
C HIS A 295 21.76 0.26 9.85
N GLU A 296 22.92 0.37 9.22
CA GLU A 296 23.10 1.17 7.99
C GLU A 296 22.56 0.47 6.75
N ASN A 297 22.56 -0.86 6.76
CA ASN A 297 22.03 -1.73 5.73
C ASN A 297 21.13 -2.78 6.40
N ASN A 298 19.87 -2.90 5.98
CA ASN A 298 19.00 -3.98 6.44
C ASN A 298 19.42 -5.31 5.81
N PHE A 299 19.28 -6.38 6.59
CA PHE A 299 19.69 -7.73 6.19
C PHE A 299 18.51 -8.68 6.01
N LEU A 300 18.72 -9.71 5.19
CA LEU A 300 17.96 -10.95 5.27
C LEU A 300 18.79 -12.00 6.01
N TRP A 301 18.19 -12.60 7.03
CA TRP A 301 18.74 -13.70 7.78
C TRP A 301 18.00 -14.99 7.45
N ALA A 302 18.76 -16.07 7.29
CA ALA A 302 18.26 -17.43 7.16
C ALA A 302 18.61 -18.20 8.44
N TYR A 303 17.58 -18.64 9.16
CA TYR A 303 17.66 -19.32 10.44
C TYR A 303 17.20 -20.78 10.28
N ASP A 304 18.06 -21.75 10.61
CA ASP A 304 17.70 -23.18 10.63
C ASP A 304 16.97 -23.51 11.95
N VAL A 305 15.69 -23.90 11.87
CA VAL A 305 14.86 -24.19 13.06
C VAL A 305 15.02 -25.62 13.59
N ALA A 306 16.03 -26.36 13.13
CA ALA A 306 16.47 -27.64 13.67
C ALA A 306 17.83 -27.54 14.41
N SER A 307 18.79 -26.75 13.91
CA SER A 307 20.08 -26.53 14.59
C SER A 307 20.12 -25.24 15.44
N GLY A 308 19.38 -24.21 15.05
CA GLY A 308 19.47 -22.86 15.61
C GLY A 308 20.53 -21.95 14.95
N ASP A 309 21.16 -22.40 13.87
CA ASP A 309 22.15 -21.62 13.13
C ASP A 309 21.50 -20.44 12.38
N MET A 310 22.08 -19.24 12.49
CA MET A 310 21.56 -18.01 11.87
C MET A 310 22.62 -17.42 10.93
N THR A 311 22.25 -17.24 9.66
CA THR A 311 23.16 -16.84 8.58
C THR A 311 22.66 -15.57 7.88
N ARG A 312 23.49 -14.53 7.77
CA ARG A 312 23.19 -13.37 6.90
C ARG A 312 23.29 -13.80 5.44
N VAL A 313 22.21 -13.69 4.68
CA VAL A 313 22.13 -14.16 3.27
C VAL A 313 21.84 -13.06 2.25
N MET A 314 21.43 -11.88 2.71
CA MET A 314 21.25 -10.69 1.88
C MET A 314 21.57 -9.43 2.66
N SER A 315 21.97 -8.38 1.94
CA SER A 315 22.07 -7.01 2.39
C SER A 315 21.36 -6.13 1.37
N ALA A 316 20.42 -5.31 1.83
CA ALA A 316 19.91 -4.17 1.08
C ALA A 316 21.05 -3.13 0.85
N PRO A 317 20.89 -2.22 -0.12
CA PRO A 317 21.58 -0.93 -0.10
C PRO A 317 21.21 -0.12 1.16
N ILE A 318 21.99 0.92 1.46
CA ILE A 318 21.81 1.79 2.63
C ILE A 318 20.36 2.29 2.78
N ASN A 319 19.82 2.22 4.00
CA ASN A 319 18.47 2.65 4.40
C ASN A 319 17.27 2.01 3.65
N GLY A 320 17.47 1.02 2.79
CA GLY A 320 16.35 0.21 2.27
C GLY A 320 16.03 -0.93 3.22
N GLU A 321 14.76 -1.16 3.54
CA GLU A 321 14.30 -2.34 4.31
C GLU A 321 14.38 -3.63 3.47
N VAL A 322 14.16 -4.79 4.08
CA VAL A 322 13.92 -6.05 3.36
C VAL A 322 12.49 -6.54 3.64
N THR A 323 11.63 -6.54 2.63
CA THR A 323 10.18 -6.77 2.81
C THR A 323 9.60 -7.79 1.83
N ALA A 324 8.31 -8.10 1.98
CA ALA A 324 7.57 -9.12 1.22
C ALA A 324 8.28 -10.48 1.22
N THR A 325 8.90 -10.83 2.35
CA THR A 325 9.76 -12.01 2.50
C THR A 325 8.91 -13.28 2.39
N ALA A 326 9.14 -14.09 1.36
CA ALA A 326 8.30 -15.24 1.06
C ALA A 326 9.03 -16.39 0.36
N PHE A 327 8.39 -17.56 0.34
CA PHE A 327 8.76 -18.68 -0.52
C PHE A 327 7.66 -18.92 -1.55
N PHE A 328 7.97 -18.75 -2.84
CA PHE A 328 7.06 -19.10 -3.92
C PHE A 328 7.50 -20.39 -4.60
N GLU A 329 6.61 -21.37 -4.72
CA GLU A 329 6.83 -22.64 -5.42
C GLU A 329 5.98 -22.66 -6.70
N LEU A 330 6.63 -22.77 -7.86
CA LEU A 330 5.96 -22.86 -9.16
C LEU A 330 5.65 -24.33 -9.52
N PRO A 331 4.53 -24.62 -10.23
CA PRO A 331 4.13 -26.00 -10.58
C PRO A 331 5.11 -26.84 -11.40
N ASN A 332 6.19 -26.24 -11.90
CA ASN A 332 7.29 -26.91 -12.60
C ASN A 332 8.42 -27.42 -11.65
N GLY A 333 8.24 -27.28 -10.33
CA GLY A 333 9.14 -27.76 -9.28
C GLY A 333 10.31 -26.81 -8.99
N PHE A 334 10.14 -25.50 -9.19
CA PHE A 334 11.10 -24.47 -8.79
C PHE A 334 10.55 -23.64 -7.61
N THR A 335 11.35 -23.51 -6.56
CA THR A 335 11.12 -22.64 -5.40
C THR A 335 12.00 -21.40 -5.50
N TYR A 336 11.45 -20.25 -5.10
CA TYR A 336 12.06 -18.94 -5.14
C TYR A 336 11.96 -18.34 -3.73
N ILE A 337 13.07 -17.88 -3.16
CA ILE A 337 13.05 -17.01 -1.99
C ILE A 337 12.80 -15.59 -2.52
N TRP A 338 11.67 -15.00 -2.19
CA TRP A 338 11.27 -13.68 -2.67
C TRP A 338 11.50 -12.63 -1.60
N ASN A 339 12.05 -11.48 -1.98
CA ASN A 339 12.14 -10.29 -1.13
C ASN A 339 12.12 -9.06 -2.04
N ASN A 340 11.47 -8.00 -1.58
CA ASN A 340 11.60 -6.65 -2.12
C ASN A 340 12.56 -5.84 -1.23
N ILE A 341 13.11 -4.75 -1.78
CA ILE A 341 13.75 -3.67 -1.02
C ILE A 341 12.92 -2.40 -1.23
N GLN A 342 12.30 -1.89 -0.17
CA GLN A 342 11.57 -0.61 -0.17
C GLN A 342 12.53 0.55 0.15
N HIS A 343 12.15 1.78 -0.23
CA HIS A 343 12.82 3.06 0.09
C HIS A 343 14.37 3.05 0.21
N PRO A 344 15.10 2.44 -0.75
CA PRO A 344 16.56 2.40 -0.68
C PRO A 344 17.14 3.81 -0.84
N PHE A 345 18.16 4.13 -0.03
CA PHE A 345 18.78 5.44 0.06
C PHE A 345 17.83 6.57 0.56
N GLU A 346 16.77 6.25 1.31
CA GLU A 346 15.97 7.26 2.00
C GLU A 346 16.83 8.09 2.97
N GLY A 347 16.62 9.41 3.02
CA GLY A 347 17.44 10.34 3.78
C GLY A 347 18.88 10.52 3.27
N VAL A 348 19.35 9.72 2.31
CA VAL A 348 20.74 9.74 1.83
C VAL A 348 20.93 10.78 0.70
N PRO A 349 22.00 11.60 0.73
CA PRO A 349 22.30 12.58 -0.32
C PRO A 349 22.46 11.97 -1.73
N ASP A 350 21.96 12.68 -2.73
CA ASP A 350 21.98 12.24 -4.13
C ASP A 350 23.39 12.02 -4.69
N SER A 351 24.40 12.72 -4.18
CA SER A 351 25.81 12.53 -4.57
C SER A 351 26.36 11.14 -4.19
N LEU A 352 25.79 10.50 -3.16
CA LEU A 352 26.15 9.14 -2.76
C LEU A 352 25.25 8.12 -3.49
N ALA A 353 23.95 8.36 -3.53
CA ALA A 353 22.96 7.46 -4.13
C ALA A 353 22.99 7.39 -5.67
N ASN A 354 23.68 8.33 -6.34
CA ASN A 354 23.94 8.32 -7.79
C ASN A 354 25.45 8.15 -8.12
N SER A 355 26.26 7.64 -7.17
CA SER A 355 27.67 7.30 -7.45
C SER A 355 27.79 6.03 -8.31
N ASP A 356 28.93 5.81 -8.95
CA ASP A 356 29.15 4.65 -9.85
C ASP A 356 28.98 3.29 -9.15
N ASP A 357 29.20 3.24 -7.82
CA ASP A 357 28.98 2.05 -6.99
C ASP A 357 27.50 1.90 -6.55
N ALA A 358 26.66 2.93 -6.69
CA ALA A 358 25.30 2.90 -6.17
C ALA A 358 24.33 2.14 -7.09
N ALA A 359 23.56 1.22 -6.52
CA ALA A 359 22.57 0.47 -7.26
C ALA A 359 21.35 1.33 -7.72
N GLY A 360 21.04 2.41 -6.98
CA GLY A 360 20.04 3.45 -7.30
C GLY A 360 18.88 3.56 -6.30
N LYS A 361 18.22 4.73 -6.24
CA LYS A 361 17.10 5.06 -5.31
C LYS A 361 15.75 4.34 -5.59
N GLY A 362 15.62 3.64 -6.72
CA GLY A 362 14.39 2.90 -7.02
C GLY A 362 14.29 1.62 -6.18
N GLY A 363 13.09 1.29 -5.69
CA GLY A 363 12.82 0.05 -4.98
C GLY A 363 13.17 -1.19 -5.82
N TYR A 364 13.63 -2.26 -5.15
CA TYR A 364 14.07 -3.49 -5.83
C TYR A 364 13.01 -4.57 -5.67
N ILE A 365 12.65 -5.22 -6.77
CA ILE A 365 11.75 -6.38 -6.78
C ILE A 365 12.50 -7.55 -7.39
N GLY A 366 12.60 -8.66 -6.67
CA GLY A 366 13.26 -9.84 -7.20
C GLY A 366 13.23 -11.05 -6.28
N TYR A 367 14.13 -11.97 -6.57
CA TYR A 367 14.22 -13.24 -5.87
C TYR A 367 15.67 -13.71 -5.74
N PHE A 368 15.84 -14.64 -4.82
CA PHE A 368 17.04 -15.40 -4.57
C PHE A 368 16.75 -16.87 -4.91
N GLY A 369 17.51 -17.44 -5.85
CA GLY A 369 17.21 -18.71 -6.52
C GLY A 369 17.43 -18.64 -8.03
N PRO A 370 16.76 -19.47 -8.86
CA PRO A 370 15.73 -20.45 -8.49
C PRO A 370 16.31 -21.79 -7.98
N PHE A 371 15.55 -22.48 -7.14
CA PHE A 371 15.94 -23.76 -6.53
C PHE A 371 15.01 -24.89 -6.97
N ARG A 372 15.53 -26.03 -7.42
CA ARG A 372 14.71 -27.25 -7.53
C ARG A 372 14.79 -28.01 -6.22
N LEU A 373 13.71 -28.02 -5.45
CA LEU A 373 13.60 -28.73 -4.18
C LEU A 373 12.80 -30.01 -4.41
N GLY A 374 13.48 -31.16 -4.48
CA GLY A 374 12.92 -32.34 -5.16
C GLY A 374 12.88 -33.64 -4.37
N GLN A 375 13.74 -33.84 -3.35
CA GLN A 375 13.86 -35.13 -2.66
C GLN A 375 13.79 -35.05 -1.12
N GLY A 376 13.57 -33.85 -0.55
CA GLY A 376 13.67 -33.62 0.91
C GLY A 376 15.07 -33.19 1.37
N GLU A 377 15.86 -32.59 0.46
CA GLU A 377 17.16 -32.00 0.77
C GLU A 377 17.01 -30.65 1.49
N ALA A 378 17.92 -30.36 2.44
CA ALA A 378 18.03 -29.05 3.05
C ALA A 378 18.70 -28.02 2.12
N LEU A 379 18.35 -26.74 2.27
CA LEU A 379 18.91 -25.60 1.53
C LEU A 379 19.88 -24.85 2.42
N GLY A 380 21.18 -25.12 2.27
CA GLY A 380 22.22 -24.30 2.90
C GLY A 380 22.52 -23.07 2.05
N LEU A 381 22.62 -21.88 2.64
CA LEU A 381 22.99 -20.66 1.92
C LEU A 381 24.37 -20.16 2.40
N GLN A 382 25.26 -19.77 1.48
CA GLN A 382 26.59 -19.30 1.86
C GLN A 382 26.48 -17.89 2.47
N GLY A 383 26.72 -17.77 3.78
CA GLY A 383 26.66 -16.50 4.48
C GLY A 383 27.55 -15.40 3.89
N ILE A 384 27.09 -14.15 4.01
CA ILE A 384 27.80 -12.94 3.58
C ILE A 384 28.27 -12.11 4.80
N PRO A 385 29.44 -11.46 4.72
CA PRO A 385 29.85 -10.48 5.74
C PRO A 385 28.94 -9.24 5.69
N ALA A 386 28.97 -8.44 6.75
CA ALA A 386 28.38 -7.11 6.71
C ALA A 386 29.14 -6.21 5.70
N PRO A 387 28.45 -5.30 5.00
CA PRO A 387 29.10 -4.24 4.23
C PRO A 387 30.04 -3.36 5.08
N VAL A 388 31.29 -3.18 4.63
CA VAL A 388 32.30 -2.38 5.35
C VAL A 388 32.89 -1.24 4.52
N SER A 389 32.99 -1.38 3.20
CA SER A 389 33.36 -0.30 2.29
C SER A 389 32.12 0.44 1.80
N THR A 390 32.25 1.72 1.46
CA THR A 390 31.17 2.51 0.88
C THR A 390 30.51 1.77 -0.29
N ALA A 391 31.29 1.31 -1.27
CA ALA A 391 30.79 0.54 -2.42
C ALA A 391 29.92 -0.68 -2.02
N SER A 392 30.34 -1.43 -0.99
CA SER A 392 29.55 -2.57 -0.50
C SER A 392 28.24 -2.17 0.21
N LYS A 393 28.15 -0.94 0.74
CA LYS A 393 26.95 -0.41 1.41
C LYS A 393 25.93 0.17 0.43
N LEU A 394 26.36 0.58 -0.77
CA LEU A 394 25.49 1.13 -1.81
C LEU A 394 25.00 0.05 -2.81
N THR A 395 25.34 -1.22 -2.59
CA THR A 395 24.99 -2.34 -3.48
C THR A 395 24.17 -3.42 -2.77
N LEU A 396 23.14 -3.92 -3.45
CA LEU A 396 22.41 -5.12 -3.03
C LEU A 396 23.34 -6.33 -3.14
N THR A 397 23.72 -6.92 -2.01
CA THR A 397 24.58 -8.11 -1.94
C THR A 397 23.77 -9.32 -1.46
N SER A 398 24.01 -10.50 -2.02
CA SER A 398 23.34 -11.75 -1.61
C SER A 398 24.29 -12.94 -1.64
N SER A 399 23.92 -14.03 -0.96
CA SER A 399 24.67 -15.28 -0.86
C SER A 399 25.10 -15.80 -2.26
N PRO A 400 26.40 -15.86 -2.60
CA PRO A 400 26.84 -16.20 -3.96
C PRO A 400 26.67 -17.68 -4.31
N LYS A 401 26.30 -18.52 -3.34
CA LYS A 401 26.05 -19.95 -3.50
C LYS A 401 24.92 -20.42 -2.59
N ALA A 402 24.16 -21.38 -3.10
CA ALA A 402 23.30 -22.26 -2.34
C ALA A 402 23.89 -23.69 -2.29
N VAL A 403 23.33 -24.54 -1.43
CA VAL A 403 23.63 -25.97 -1.29
C VAL A 403 22.30 -26.72 -1.30
N ILE A 404 22.10 -27.59 -2.30
CA ILE A 404 20.95 -28.50 -2.40
C ILE A 404 21.53 -29.86 -2.79
N GLY A 405 21.99 -30.62 -1.78
CA GLY A 405 22.85 -31.80 -1.95
C GLY A 405 24.28 -31.49 -2.48
N THR A 406 24.42 -30.48 -3.34
CA THR A 406 25.66 -29.97 -3.95
C THR A 406 25.63 -28.45 -4.02
N TYR A 407 26.78 -27.80 -4.22
CA TYR A 407 26.87 -26.33 -4.37
C TYR A 407 26.31 -25.84 -5.72
N VAL A 408 25.45 -24.83 -5.69
CA VAL A 408 24.85 -24.20 -6.87
C VAL A 408 25.11 -22.67 -6.82
N PRO A 409 25.70 -22.06 -7.88
CA PRO A 409 25.83 -20.60 -7.97
C PRO A 409 24.47 -19.89 -8.12
N THR A 410 24.34 -18.68 -7.59
CA THR A 410 23.11 -17.86 -7.65
C THR A 410 23.43 -16.37 -7.59
N SER A 411 22.58 -15.51 -8.17
CA SER A 411 22.71 -14.05 -8.17
C SER A 411 21.41 -13.32 -8.51
N TYR A 412 21.32 -12.04 -8.16
CA TYR A 412 20.36 -11.11 -8.75
C TYR A 412 20.64 -10.91 -10.26
N ASN A 413 19.64 -10.50 -11.05
CA ASN A 413 19.74 -10.34 -12.51
C ASN A 413 18.96 -9.10 -12.98
N ILE A 414 19.53 -8.29 -13.88
CA ILE A 414 18.95 -7.02 -14.38
C ILE A 414 18.57 -7.17 -15.86
N LEU A 415 17.39 -6.64 -16.25
CA LEU A 415 16.89 -6.73 -17.64
C LEU A 415 17.11 -5.44 -18.46
N ALA A 416 16.85 -4.26 -17.89
CA ALA A 416 16.97 -2.96 -18.55
C ALA A 416 17.23 -1.83 -17.54
N ARG A 417 17.64 -0.65 -18.02
CA ARG A 417 17.75 0.60 -17.25
C ARG A 417 17.26 1.80 -18.09
N SER A 418 16.79 2.87 -17.44
CA SER A 418 16.54 4.15 -18.12
C SER A 418 17.77 4.66 -18.88
N GLY A 419 17.57 5.25 -20.05
CA GLY A 419 18.63 5.71 -20.94
C GLY A 419 19.36 4.60 -21.70
N GLN A 420 19.11 3.32 -21.39
CA GLN A 420 19.69 2.20 -22.13
C GLN A 420 19.11 2.14 -23.55
N ARG A 421 19.98 1.90 -24.54
CA ARG A 421 19.60 1.80 -25.95
C ARG A 421 19.35 0.34 -26.36
N PHE A 422 18.20 0.08 -26.96
CA PHE A 422 17.80 -1.21 -27.53
C PHE A 422 17.43 -1.00 -29.01
N GLY A 423 18.40 -1.21 -29.90
CA GLY A 423 18.30 -0.78 -31.30
C GLY A 423 18.20 0.75 -31.38
N ASP A 424 17.21 1.26 -32.10
CA ASP A 424 16.95 2.70 -32.21
C ASP A 424 16.25 3.30 -30.99
N VAL A 425 15.64 2.45 -30.14
CA VAL A 425 14.85 2.86 -28.97
C VAL A 425 15.76 3.18 -27.77
N VAL A 426 15.46 4.27 -27.04
CA VAL A 426 16.06 4.59 -25.74
C VAL A 426 15.02 4.35 -24.64
N TRP A 427 15.35 3.55 -23.63
CA TRP A 427 14.41 3.20 -22.56
C TRP A 427 14.08 4.40 -21.67
N GLY A 428 12.80 4.64 -21.41
CA GLY A 428 12.32 5.76 -20.60
C GLY A 428 12.41 7.13 -21.27
N GLN A 429 12.75 7.23 -22.56
CA GLN A 429 12.78 8.52 -23.26
C GLN A 429 11.36 9.10 -23.40
N ASN A 430 11.19 10.36 -23.06
CA ASN A 430 9.88 11.01 -23.13
C ASN A 430 9.66 11.59 -24.53
N LEU A 431 8.50 11.29 -25.13
CA LEU A 431 8.14 11.70 -26.49
C LEU A 431 6.89 12.60 -26.48
N ASP A 432 6.77 13.48 -27.48
CA ASP A 432 5.60 14.33 -27.69
C ASP A 432 4.49 13.60 -28.47
N ALA A 433 3.36 14.27 -28.74
CA ALA A 433 2.26 13.70 -29.53
C ALA A 433 2.63 13.39 -31.00
N ASN A 434 3.78 13.89 -31.49
CA ASN A 434 4.35 13.61 -32.81
C ASN A 434 5.49 12.57 -32.76
N LEU A 435 5.65 11.88 -31.63
CA LEU A 435 6.69 10.88 -31.35
C LEU A 435 8.14 11.42 -31.43
N GLN A 436 8.33 12.72 -31.22
CA GLN A 436 9.63 13.39 -31.17
C GLN A 436 10.17 13.48 -29.73
N PRO A 437 11.49 13.38 -29.52
CA PRO A 437 12.10 13.56 -28.20
C PRO A 437 11.83 14.92 -27.56
N VAL A 438 11.28 14.91 -26.34
CA VAL A 438 10.94 16.11 -25.57
C VAL A 438 12.17 16.69 -24.87
N ALA A 439 12.30 18.02 -24.80
CA ALA A 439 13.44 18.67 -24.15
C ALA A 439 13.40 18.56 -22.60
N GLU A 440 14.55 18.25 -21.99
CA GLU A 440 14.74 18.16 -20.53
C GLU A 440 14.38 19.49 -19.83
N ILE A 441 13.65 19.42 -18.71
CA ILE A 441 13.45 20.54 -17.78
C ILE A 441 14.04 20.17 -16.41
N THR A 442 14.93 21.01 -15.88
CA THR A 442 15.54 20.79 -14.55
C THR A 442 14.53 20.94 -13.40
N SER A 443 14.88 20.47 -12.21
CA SER A 443 14.13 20.77 -10.97
C SER A 443 14.04 22.27 -10.65
N SER A 444 14.96 23.08 -11.19
CA SER A 444 14.94 24.54 -11.14
C SER A 444 14.18 25.21 -12.30
N TRP A 445 13.39 24.44 -13.06
CA TRP A 445 12.58 24.89 -14.21
C TRP A 445 13.38 25.49 -15.38
N GLN A 446 14.66 25.13 -15.52
CA GLN A 446 15.47 25.51 -16.68
C GLN A 446 15.21 24.54 -17.84
N LEU A 447 14.81 25.08 -19.00
CA LEU A 447 14.67 24.35 -20.25
C LEU A 447 16.03 24.07 -20.91
N LEU A 448 16.25 22.83 -21.35
CA LEU A 448 17.48 22.38 -22.01
C LEU A 448 17.18 21.76 -23.38
N ARG A 449 16.83 22.59 -24.38
CA ARG A 449 16.50 22.17 -25.77
C ARG A 449 17.59 21.36 -26.50
N ASN A 450 18.80 21.23 -25.95
CA ASN A 450 19.88 20.38 -26.47
C ASN A 450 19.95 18.99 -25.82
N LYS A 451 19.02 18.64 -24.93
CA LYS A 451 18.92 17.33 -24.27
C LYS A 451 17.51 16.78 -24.38
N SER A 452 17.39 15.47 -24.60
CA SER A 452 16.13 14.76 -24.41
C SER A 452 15.89 14.46 -22.94
N GLU A 453 14.66 14.66 -22.48
CA GLU A 453 14.16 14.09 -21.23
C GLU A 453 14.20 12.56 -21.29
N VAL A 454 14.59 11.93 -20.17
CA VAL A 454 14.57 10.48 -19.96
C VAL A 454 14.12 10.21 -18.53
N SER A 455 12.91 9.66 -18.38
CA SER A 455 12.33 9.27 -17.11
C SER A 455 13.17 8.25 -16.35
N LYS A 456 13.22 8.43 -15.04
CA LYS A 456 13.92 7.58 -14.08
C LYS A 456 12.97 6.78 -13.18
N SER A 457 11.67 6.86 -13.42
CA SER A 457 10.60 6.23 -12.63
C SER A 457 9.89 5.13 -13.41
N PRO A 458 10.52 3.96 -13.67
CA PRO A 458 9.80 2.79 -14.17
C PRO A 458 8.88 2.25 -13.08
N ASP A 459 7.60 2.10 -13.39
CA ASP A 459 6.58 1.62 -12.46
C ASP A 459 6.03 0.24 -12.94
N PHE A 460 4.70 0.05 -12.94
CA PHE A 460 4.06 -1.23 -13.16
C PHE A 460 4.56 -1.90 -14.44
N SER A 461 5.04 -3.12 -14.20
CA SER A 461 5.77 -3.92 -15.17
C SER A 461 5.07 -5.26 -15.32
N SER A 462 4.90 -5.70 -16.56
CA SER A 462 4.15 -6.90 -16.90
C SER A 462 4.90 -7.81 -17.86
N LEU A 463 4.72 -9.12 -17.67
CA LEU A 463 5.14 -10.16 -18.59
C LEU A 463 3.93 -10.72 -19.34
N THR A 464 4.04 -10.95 -20.64
CA THR A 464 2.99 -11.60 -21.43
C THR A 464 3.61 -12.37 -22.59
N THR A 465 3.17 -13.60 -22.82
CA THR A 465 3.55 -14.37 -24.00
C THR A 465 2.51 -14.15 -25.11
N VAL A 466 2.96 -13.75 -26.29
CA VAL A 466 2.14 -13.64 -27.50
C VAL A 466 2.75 -14.60 -28.53
N CYS A 467 1.99 -15.65 -28.87
CA CYS A 467 2.49 -16.81 -29.61
C CYS A 467 3.70 -17.46 -28.92
N ASP A 468 4.88 -17.39 -29.53
CA ASP A 468 6.16 -17.93 -29.05
C ASP A 468 7.08 -16.87 -28.40
N LYS A 469 6.74 -15.58 -28.49
CA LYS A 469 7.52 -14.48 -27.90
C LYS A 469 7.00 -14.10 -26.53
N THR A 470 7.91 -13.94 -25.56
CA THR A 470 7.62 -13.33 -24.25
C THR A 470 8.00 -11.85 -24.29
N PHE A 471 7.04 -10.99 -23.95
CA PHE A 471 7.19 -9.54 -23.88
C PHE A 471 7.24 -9.08 -22.43
N TYR A 472 8.22 -8.24 -22.12
CA TYR A 472 8.22 -7.33 -20.98
C TYR A 472 7.58 -6.01 -21.42
N THR A 473 6.73 -5.43 -20.58
CA THR A 473 6.14 -4.10 -20.81
C THR A 473 6.22 -3.30 -19.52
N THR A 474 6.74 -2.07 -19.61
CA THR A 474 6.84 -1.12 -18.50
C THR A 474 6.41 0.25 -18.99
N HIS A 475 5.72 1.01 -18.15
CA HIS A 475 5.60 2.46 -18.31
C HIS A 475 6.56 3.20 -17.37
N PHE A 476 6.59 4.51 -17.53
CA PHE A 476 7.46 5.45 -16.84
C PHE A 476 6.60 6.63 -16.35
N GLU A 477 6.39 6.67 -15.04
CA GLU A 477 5.46 7.57 -14.33
C GLU A 477 5.88 9.04 -14.48
N TYR A 478 6.97 9.44 -13.82
CA TYR A 478 7.46 10.80 -13.88
C TYR A 478 8.38 11.06 -15.09
N ALA A 479 7.92 11.88 -16.03
CA ALA A 479 8.59 13.12 -16.47
C ALA A 479 7.76 13.84 -17.55
N ASN A 480 6.50 14.19 -17.24
CA ASN A 480 5.44 14.52 -18.20
C ASN A 480 5.86 15.35 -19.45
N PRO A 481 5.45 14.97 -20.67
CA PRO A 481 4.64 13.81 -21.04
C PRO A 481 5.34 12.48 -20.72
N ALA A 482 4.57 11.44 -20.45
CA ALA A 482 5.09 10.18 -19.97
C ALA A 482 5.46 9.22 -21.10
N ALA A 483 6.01 8.04 -20.75
CA ALA A 483 6.43 7.05 -21.74
C ALA A 483 6.03 5.62 -21.36
N MET A 484 5.83 4.78 -22.37
CA MET A 484 5.54 3.36 -22.20
C MET A 484 6.23 2.53 -23.28
N TYR A 485 6.75 1.37 -22.90
CA TYR A 485 7.68 0.60 -23.70
C TYR A 485 7.46 -0.90 -23.59
N THR A 486 7.72 -1.64 -24.67
CA THR A 486 7.68 -3.11 -24.68
C THR A 486 8.89 -3.74 -25.37
N GLN A 487 9.38 -4.82 -24.78
CA GLN A 487 10.67 -5.45 -25.06
C GLN A 487 10.49 -6.96 -25.16
N VAL A 488 10.94 -7.58 -26.25
CA VAL A 488 10.99 -9.05 -26.37
C VAL A 488 12.12 -9.57 -25.47
N LEU A 489 11.82 -10.58 -24.66
CA LEU A 489 12.78 -11.30 -23.82
C LEU A 489 13.16 -12.65 -24.44
N SER A 490 14.40 -13.07 -24.24
CA SER A 490 14.87 -14.44 -24.43
C SER A 490 14.92 -15.17 -23.08
N GLN A 491 14.64 -16.48 -23.08
CA GLN A 491 14.84 -17.36 -21.94
C GLN A 491 15.81 -18.49 -22.29
N ASP A 492 16.81 -18.73 -21.45
CA ASP A 492 17.67 -19.92 -21.58
C ASP A 492 16.92 -21.19 -21.12
N PRO A 493 16.76 -22.21 -21.99
CA PRO A 493 15.90 -23.36 -21.69
C PRO A 493 16.51 -24.39 -20.72
N ARG A 494 17.72 -24.15 -20.20
CA ARG A 494 18.41 -25.08 -19.26
C ARG A 494 18.48 -24.51 -17.84
N SER A 495 18.71 -23.21 -17.71
CA SER A 495 18.81 -22.45 -16.46
C SER A 495 17.54 -21.66 -16.12
N GLY A 496 16.67 -21.40 -17.11
CA GLY A 496 15.49 -20.55 -16.96
C GLY A 496 15.76 -19.05 -16.95
N ARG A 497 17.03 -18.63 -17.06
CA ARG A 497 17.44 -17.22 -16.97
C ARG A 497 16.86 -16.39 -18.13
N LEU A 498 16.32 -15.22 -17.80
CA LEU A 498 15.78 -14.25 -18.76
C LEU A 498 16.85 -13.21 -19.15
N SER A 499 16.75 -12.67 -20.37
CA SER A 499 17.55 -11.53 -20.85
C SER A 499 16.76 -10.70 -21.87
N ALA A 500 16.88 -9.37 -21.80
CA ALA A 500 16.36 -8.49 -22.86
C ALA A 500 17.10 -8.71 -24.19
N THR A 501 16.37 -8.58 -25.30
CA THR A 501 16.92 -8.61 -26.67
C THR A 501 17.08 -7.18 -27.21
N SER A 502 17.48 -7.01 -28.48
CA SER A 502 17.37 -5.71 -29.17
C SER A 502 15.97 -5.41 -29.71
N GLU A 503 15.01 -6.34 -29.61
CA GLU A 503 13.65 -6.19 -30.14
C GLU A 503 12.74 -5.40 -29.20
N ALA A 504 12.84 -4.07 -29.32
CA ALA A 504 12.14 -3.09 -28.48
C ALA A 504 11.17 -2.20 -29.27
N ALA A 505 10.21 -1.56 -28.59
CA ALA A 505 9.31 -0.54 -29.15
C ALA A 505 8.75 0.40 -28.07
N PHE A 506 8.48 1.66 -28.45
CA PHE A 506 7.59 2.57 -27.72
C PHE A 506 6.12 2.19 -27.98
N VAL A 507 5.26 2.39 -26.98
CA VAL A 507 3.81 2.21 -27.10
C VAL A 507 3.20 3.55 -27.52
N ASP A 508 2.76 3.63 -28.77
CA ASP A 508 2.23 4.86 -29.36
C ASP A 508 0.86 5.25 -28.78
N TRP A 509 0.80 6.44 -28.16
CA TRP A 509 -0.41 7.06 -27.62
C TRP A 509 -0.84 8.33 -28.37
N SER A 510 -0.21 8.67 -29.50
CA SER A 510 -0.46 9.91 -30.26
C SER A 510 -1.95 10.16 -30.57
N ALA A 511 -2.67 9.10 -30.93
CA ALA A 511 -4.12 9.12 -31.19
C ALA A 511 -4.99 9.58 -29.99
N TRP A 512 -4.46 9.53 -28.77
CA TRP A 512 -5.10 9.98 -27.53
C TRP A 512 -4.47 11.27 -26.96
N GLY A 513 -3.65 11.97 -27.76
CA GLY A 513 -2.86 13.11 -27.30
C GLY A 513 -1.66 12.73 -26.43
N GLY A 514 -1.19 11.49 -26.51
CA GLY A 514 -0.10 10.97 -25.68
C GLY A 514 -0.54 10.53 -24.28
N LEU A 515 0.44 10.17 -23.43
CA LEU A 515 0.27 9.56 -22.11
C LEU A 515 0.70 10.52 -20.98
N PHE A 516 -0.04 10.55 -19.87
CA PHE A 516 0.18 11.45 -18.74
C PHE A 516 0.28 10.69 -17.40
N THR A 517 1.30 10.97 -16.60
CA THR A 517 1.61 10.38 -15.27
C THR A 517 1.12 8.93 -15.04
N PRO A 518 1.60 7.93 -15.81
CA PRO A 518 1.15 6.55 -15.69
C PRO A 518 1.78 5.86 -14.48
N CYS A 519 1.04 5.75 -13.38
CA CYS A 519 1.50 5.17 -12.11
C CYS A 519 1.41 3.63 -12.15
N ALA A 520 0.62 2.98 -11.29
CA ALA A 520 0.51 1.52 -11.29
C ALA A 520 -0.41 0.95 -12.39
N GLY A 521 -0.69 -0.35 -12.30
CA GLY A 521 -1.53 -1.05 -13.28
C GLY A 521 -1.94 -2.47 -12.88
N SER A 522 -2.79 -3.08 -13.70
CA SER A 522 -3.24 -4.47 -13.55
C SER A 522 -3.38 -5.18 -14.88
N ILE A 523 -3.51 -6.52 -14.86
CA ILE A 523 -3.83 -7.31 -16.05
C ILE A 523 -5.31 -7.66 -16.05
N THR A 524 -6.00 -7.36 -17.14
CA THR A 524 -7.43 -7.63 -17.28
C THR A 524 -7.71 -9.14 -17.37
N PRO A 525 -8.96 -9.57 -17.12
CA PRO A 525 -9.42 -10.93 -17.37
C PRO A 525 -9.47 -11.33 -18.86
N TRP A 526 -8.89 -10.53 -19.76
CA TRP A 526 -8.68 -10.80 -21.18
C TRP A 526 -7.24 -10.53 -21.66
N GLY A 527 -6.29 -10.31 -20.75
CA GLY A 527 -4.84 -10.33 -21.03
C GLY A 527 -4.23 -8.99 -21.48
N THR A 528 -4.99 -7.89 -21.41
CA THR A 528 -4.51 -6.52 -21.63
C THR A 528 -3.99 -5.91 -20.33
N ARG A 529 -3.16 -4.86 -20.40
CA ARG A 529 -2.81 -4.08 -19.22
C ARG A 529 -3.80 -2.93 -19.06
N LEU A 530 -4.36 -2.75 -17.87
CA LEU A 530 -4.80 -1.42 -17.43
C LEU A 530 -3.65 -0.72 -16.72
N LEU A 531 -3.58 0.59 -16.89
CA LEU A 531 -2.73 1.51 -16.15
C LEU A 531 -3.54 2.76 -15.80
N GLY A 532 -3.26 3.40 -14.69
CA GLY A 532 -3.90 4.64 -14.30
C GLY A 532 -3.06 5.87 -14.65
N GLU A 533 -3.71 6.95 -15.08
CA GLU A 533 -3.06 8.27 -15.21
C GLU A 533 -3.35 9.12 -13.96
N GLU A 534 -2.31 9.64 -13.32
CA GLU A 534 -2.38 10.36 -12.05
C GLU A 534 -2.24 11.88 -12.15
N TYR A 535 -2.64 12.56 -11.07
CA TYR A 535 -2.53 14.00 -10.82
C TYR A 535 -3.19 14.85 -11.91
N GLU A 536 -4.50 14.63 -12.13
CA GLU A 536 -5.23 15.14 -13.28
C GLU A 536 -5.27 16.69 -13.32
N PRO A 537 -4.99 17.34 -14.48
CA PRO A 537 -5.00 18.80 -14.58
C PRO A 537 -6.30 19.45 -14.09
N ASP A 538 -6.21 20.44 -13.20
CA ASP A 538 -7.42 21.12 -12.70
C ASP A 538 -8.03 22.03 -13.78
N ALA A 539 -9.16 21.60 -14.33
CA ALA A 539 -9.92 22.37 -15.31
C ALA A 539 -10.47 23.68 -14.74
N ARG A 540 -10.68 23.78 -13.42
CA ARG A 540 -11.11 25.03 -12.77
C ARG A 540 -9.97 26.05 -12.74
N ALA A 541 -8.77 25.64 -12.33
CA ALA A 541 -7.58 26.47 -12.42
C ALA A 541 -7.33 26.94 -13.86
N LEU A 542 -7.38 26.02 -14.85
CA LEU A 542 -7.26 26.38 -16.27
C LEU A 542 -8.35 27.37 -16.73
N ALA A 543 -9.60 27.22 -16.31
CA ALA A 543 -10.66 28.14 -16.69
C ALA A 543 -10.38 29.57 -16.18
N TYR A 544 -10.14 29.74 -14.88
CA TYR A 544 -10.06 31.06 -14.25
C TYR A 544 -8.68 31.73 -14.27
N ALA A 545 -7.58 30.99 -14.44
CA ALA A 545 -6.22 31.55 -14.40
C ALA A 545 -6.01 32.70 -15.40
N GLN A 546 -5.32 33.75 -14.94
CA GLN A 546 -4.94 34.94 -15.72
C GLN A 546 -3.46 34.91 -16.13
N ARG A 547 -2.66 34.01 -15.55
CA ARG A 547 -1.25 33.73 -15.91
C ARG A 547 -0.90 32.26 -15.67
N LEU A 548 0.26 31.80 -16.16
CA LEU A 548 0.68 30.39 -16.07
C LEU A 548 0.96 29.95 -14.62
N GLU A 549 1.46 30.85 -13.77
CA GLU A 549 1.83 30.52 -12.39
C GLU A 549 0.62 30.11 -11.53
N GLU A 550 -0.57 30.62 -11.87
CA GLU A 550 -1.83 30.23 -11.22
C GLU A 550 -2.26 28.79 -11.57
N ILE A 551 -1.82 28.27 -12.71
CA ILE A 551 -1.96 26.85 -13.08
C ILE A 551 -0.88 26.01 -12.39
N GLY A 552 0.32 26.57 -12.19
CA GLY A 552 1.38 25.96 -11.38
C GLY A 552 1.06 25.85 -9.89
N GLY A 553 0.09 26.62 -9.39
CA GLY A 553 -0.34 26.62 -7.98
C GLY A 553 0.55 27.41 -7.03
N GLY A 554 1.45 28.25 -7.54
CA GLY A 554 2.34 29.08 -6.71
C GLY A 554 2.89 30.28 -7.49
N PRO A 555 3.29 31.38 -6.84
CA PRO A 555 3.51 32.65 -7.52
C PRO A 555 4.77 32.69 -8.41
N THR A 556 5.68 31.72 -8.29
CA THR A 556 6.85 31.50 -9.14
C THR A 556 7.07 30.00 -9.38
N ALA A 557 7.81 29.62 -10.42
CA ALA A 557 8.06 28.20 -10.76
C ALA A 557 8.75 27.39 -9.64
N ALA A 558 9.61 28.04 -8.85
CA ALA A 558 10.24 27.43 -7.67
C ALA A 558 9.27 27.15 -6.51
N GLN A 559 8.00 27.57 -6.65
CA GLN A 559 6.92 27.40 -5.68
C GLN A 559 5.71 26.68 -6.31
N PHE A 560 5.85 26.09 -7.51
CA PHE A 560 4.77 25.30 -8.11
C PHE A 560 4.51 24.03 -7.30
N THR A 561 3.23 23.72 -7.13
CA THR A 561 2.75 22.45 -6.55
C THR A 561 3.13 21.27 -7.44
N TYR A 562 3.07 20.04 -6.90
CA TYR A 562 3.34 18.84 -7.71
C TYR A 562 2.34 18.71 -8.88
N GLU A 563 1.03 18.77 -8.59
CA GLU A 563 -0.05 18.74 -9.58
C GLU A 563 0.05 19.87 -10.61
N GLY A 564 0.20 21.12 -10.15
CA GLY A 564 0.27 22.29 -11.03
C GLY A 564 1.54 22.28 -11.87
N GLY A 565 2.67 21.86 -11.31
CA GLY A 565 3.90 21.62 -12.03
C GLY A 565 3.75 20.54 -13.10
N ASN A 566 3.12 19.41 -12.80
CA ASN A 566 2.86 18.36 -13.79
C ASN A 566 1.87 18.82 -14.87
N THR A 567 0.88 19.65 -14.51
CA THR A 567 -0.04 20.32 -15.44
C THR A 567 0.69 21.28 -16.39
N ILE A 568 1.67 22.06 -15.91
CA ILE A 568 2.49 22.92 -16.76
C ILE A 568 3.39 22.08 -17.69
N LYS A 569 3.97 20.98 -17.21
CA LYS A 569 4.81 20.06 -18.01
C LYS A 569 4.03 19.35 -19.13
N LEU A 570 2.72 19.13 -18.98
CA LEU A 570 1.87 18.54 -20.02
C LEU A 570 1.88 19.35 -21.33
N ALA A 571 2.18 20.65 -21.30
CA ALA A 571 2.35 21.46 -22.51
C ALA A 571 3.48 20.95 -23.44
N ARG A 572 4.49 20.26 -22.89
CA ARG A 572 5.60 19.69 -23.66
C ARG A 572 5.16 18.59 -24.63
N MET A 573 3.98 18.01 -24.42
CA MET A 573 3.30 17.11 -25.36
C MET A 573 3.05 17.75 -26.74
N PHE A 574 3.08 19.10 -26.80
CA PHE A 574 2.77 19.92 -27.97
C PHE A 574 3.93 20.87 -28.35
N ASP A 575 5.18 20.54 -27.97
CA ASP A 575 6.40 21.37 -28.06
C ASP A 575 6.31 22.77 -27.38
N LEU A 576 5.41 22.94 -26.41
CA LEU A 576 5.28 24.16 -25.61
C LEU A 576 5.99 24.01 -24.25
N TYR A 577 6.81 24.98 -23.87
CA TYR A 577 7.61 24.93 -22.64
C TYR A 577 7.43 26.19 -21.79
N TYR A 578 7.46 26.01 -20.46
CA TYR A 578 7.42 27.11 -19.50
C TYR A 578 8.61 28.06 -19.72
N GLY A 579 8.34 29.37 -19.71
CA GLY A 579 9.31 30.42 -20.02
C GLY A 579 9.40 30.80 -21.51
N GLU A 580 8.89 29.96 -22.42
CA GLU A 580 8.75 30.28 -23.85
C GLU A 580 7.28 30.50 -24.24
N MET A 581 6.36 29.63 -23.76
CA MET A 581 4.93 29.70 -24.05
C MET A 581 4.20 30.77 -23.22
N ASN A 582 3.09 31.29 -23.75
CA ASN A 582 2.14 32.11 -23.00
C ASN A 582 0.85 31.35 -22.65
N LEU A 583 0.02 31.95 -21.78
CA LEU A 583 -1.23 31.35 -21.31
C LEU A 583 -2.24 31.04 -22.43
N SER A 584 -2.28 31.84 -23.50
CA SER A 584 -3.21 31.63 -24.62
C SER A 584 -2.84 30.37 -25.40
N GLU A 585 -1.55 30.18 -25.68
CA GLU A 585 -1.01 28.96 -26.30
C GLU A 585 -1.26 27.73 -25.42
N PHE A 586 -1.02 27.85 -24.11
CA PHE A 586 -1.29 26.78 -23.15
C PHE A 586 -2.78 26.38 -23.13
N LYS A 587 -3.71 27.34 -22.98
CA LYS A 587 -5.16 27.05 -23.00
C LYS A 587 -5.67 26.62 -24.39
N ALA A 588 -4.96 26.97 -25.47
CA ALA A 588 -5.26 26.49 -26.81
C ALA A 588 -4.91 25.00 -26.96
N ALA A 589 -3.70 24.59 -26.57
CA ALA A 589 -3.22 23.21 -26.72
C ALA A 589 -3.75 22.25 -25.62
N VAL A 590 -3.56 22.59 -24.34
CA VAL A 590 -3.85 21.69 -23.21
C VAL A 590 -5.34 21.70 -22.90
N LYS A 591 -6.02 20.57 -23.18
CA LYS A 591 -7.40 20.31 -22.74
C LYS A 591 -7.38 19.37 -21.52
N PRO A 592 -7.82 19.81 -20.34
CA PRO A 592 -7.62 19.04 -19.10
C PRO A 592 -8.40 17.72 -19.13
N TYR A 593 -9.63 17.73 -19.65
CA TYR A 593 -10.52 16.56 -19.67
C TYR A 593 -10.12 15.47 -20.67
N LEU A 594 -9.04 15.63 -21.44
CA LEU A 594 -8.48 14.54 -22.25
C LEU A 594 -7.63 13.54 -21.44
N TYR A 595 -7.14 13.92 -20.26
CA TYR A 595 -6.15 13.20 -19.44
C TYR A 595 -6.61 12.97 -18.00
N GLY A 596 -5.99 12.01 -17.31
CA GLY A 596 -6.34 11.65 -15.92
C GLY A 596 -7.40 10.56 -15.85
N TYR A 597 -7.21 9.51 -16.66
CA TYR A 597 -8.12 8.37 -16.73
C TYR A 597 -7.34 7.05 -16.82
N VAL A 598 -8.01 6.00 -16.39
CA VAL A 598 -7.63 4.63 -16.68
C VAL A 598 -7.45 4.41 -18.18
N SER A 599 -6.34 3.80 -18.56
CA SER A 599 -5.98 3.51 -19.95
C SER A 599 -5.61 2.03 -20.12
N GLU A 600 -5.89 1.45 -21.29
CA GLU A 600 -5.75 0.03 -21.61
C GLU A 600 -4.78 -0.19 -22.79
N THR A 601 -3.96 -1.25 -22.71
CA THR A 601 -3.06 -1.65 -23.80
C THR A 601 -3.05 -3.15 -24.07
N LYS A 602 -3.02 -3.50 -25.35
CA LYS A 602 -2.84 -4.87 -25.84
C LYS A 602 -1.59 -4.96 -26.71
N ILE A 603 -0.54 -5.61 -26.20
CA ILE A 603 0.70 -5.84 -26.95
C ILE A 603 0.48 -6.90 -28.05
N GLN A 604 1.02 -6.62 -29.22
CA GLN A 604 0.90 -7.42 -30.43
C GLN A 604 2.25 -8.09 -30.78
N TYR A 605 2.21 -9.13 -31.62
CA TYR A 605 3.39 -9.97 -31.93
C TYR A 605 4.55 -9.22 -32.63
N ASP A 606 4.26 -8.11 -33.30
CA ASP A 606 5.21 -7.20 -33.96
C ASP A 606 5.79 -6.12 -33.02
N LYS A 607 5.49 -6.20 -31.72
CA LYS A 607 5.77 -5.20 -30.66
C LYS A 607 4.90 -3.93 -30.72
N SER A 608 3.96 -3.81 -31.66
CA SER A 608 2.97 -2.74 -31.62
C SER A 608 1.99 -2.94 -30.46
N ALA A 609 1.15 -1.95 -30.20
CA ALA A 609 0.07 -2.06 -29.23
C ALA A 609 -1.24 -1.48 -29.79
N ILE A 610 -2.37 -2.09 -29.43
CA ILE A 610 -3.67 -1.42 -29.49
C ILE A 610 -3.86 -0.72 -28.15
N VAL A 611 -4.19 0.57 -28.17
CA VAL A 611 -4.27 1.43 -26.97
C VAL A 611 -5.61 2.17 -26.89
N GLN A 612 -6.14 2.34 -25.69
CA GLN A 612 -7.41 3.04 -25.42
C GLN A 612 -7.37 3.79 -24.08
N ARG A 613 -7.94 5.00 -24.00
CA ARG A 613 -8.24 5.67 -22.71
C ARG A 613 -9.73 5.51 -22.40
N HIS A 614 -10.10 5.12 -21.18
CA HIS A 614 -11.49 4.80 -20.81
C HIS A 614 -12.16 5.95 -20.06
N TYR A 615 -12.78 6.87 -20.80
CA TYR A 615 -13.53 8.01 -20.26
C TYR A 615 -14.68 7.59 -19.33
N THR A 616 -15.26 6.42 -19.56
CA THR A 616 -16.32 5.80 -18.76
C THR A 616 -15.89 5.36 -17.35
N LEU A 617 -14.58 5.28 -17.06
CA LEU A 617 -14.10 4.94 -15.71
C LEU A 617 -14.00 6.15 -14.77
N GLY A 618 -14.25 7.36 -15.30
CA GLY A 618 -14.20 8.63 -14.56
C GLY A 618 -12.81 9.25 -14.52
N ARG A 619 -12.77 10.56 -14.29
CA ARG A 619 -11.55 11.38 -14.29
C ARG A 619 -11.07 11.66 -12.88
N VAL A 620 -9.96 11.02 -12.51
CA VAL A 620 -9.38 10.97 -11.16
C VAL A 620 -7.88 10.80 -11.28
N SER A 621 -7.14 10.90 -10.19
CA SER A 621 -5.73 10.51 -10.17
C SER A 621 -5.66 9.00 -10.02
N SER A 622 -5.90 8.25 -11.08
CA SER A 622 -5.98 6.79 -10.96
C SER A 622 -4.59 6.23 -10.73
N GLU A 623 -4.30 5.67 -9.56
CA GLU A 623 -3.14 4.76 -9.47
C GLU A 623 -3.47 3.47 -10.25
N LEU A 624 -4.51 2.75 -9.79
CA LEU A 624 -4.76 1.40 -10.28
C LEU A 624 -6.26 1.14 -10.47
N ALA A 625 -6.62 0.76 -11.70
CA ALA A 625 -7.92 0.21 -12.01
C ALA A 625 -7.86 -1.31 -12.16
N LEU A 626 -8.69 -2.00 -11.38
CA LEU A 626 -8.76 -3.46 -11.36
C LEU A 626 -10.12 -3.92 -11.90
N VAL A 627 -10.09 -4.59 -13.05
CA VAL A 627 -11.28 -5.17 -13.66
C VAL A 627 -11.69 -6.45 -12.92
N MET A 628 -12.94 -6.48 -12.51
CA MET A 628 -13.58 -7.67 -11.97
C MET A 628 -13.91 -8.66 -13.12
N PRO A 629 -13.61 -9.98 -13.03
CA PRO A 629 -13.96 -11.07 -13.95
C PRO A 629 -15.43 -11.54 -13.97
N ASP A 630 -16.36 -10.76 -13.40
CA ASP A 630 -17.66 -10.64 -14.08
C ASP A 630 -17.51 -9.95 -15.46
N LYS A 631 -16.30 -9.46 -15.74
CA LYS A 631 -15.77 -8.69 -16.87
C LYS A 631 -16.49 -7.36 -17.05
N ARG A 632 -17.15 -6.85 -16.00
CA ARG A 632 -18.01 -5.67 -16.03
C ARG A 632 -17.66 -4.65 -14.97
N THR A 633 -17.54 -5.10 -13.72
CA THR A 633 -17.26 -4.19 -12.62
C THR A 633 -15.78 -3.81 -12.70
N VAL A 634 -15.43 -2.55 -12.49
CA VAL A 634 -14.04 -2.08 -12.37
C VAL A 634 -13.97 -1.23 -11.13
N TYR A 635 -12.98 -1.43 -10.28
CA TYR A 635 -12.70 -0.55 -9.16
C TYR A 635 -11.49 0.31 -9.50
N ILE A 636 -11.59 1.61 -9.24
CA ILE A 636 -10.59 2.63 -9.57
C ILE A 636 -10.21 3.34 -8.28
N THR A 637 -8.93 3.30 -7.94
CA THR A 637 -8.36 4.06 -6.83
C THR A 637 -8.07 5.51 -7.25
N ASP A 638 -7.69 6.37 -6.31
CA ASP A 638 -7.62 7.82 -6.51
C ASP A 638 -6.53 8.40 -5.61
N ASP A 639 -5.37 8.69 -6.18
CA ASP A 639 -4.19 9.10 -5.46
C ASP A 639 -4.09 10.63 -5.26
N GLY A 640 -3.67 11.08 -4.07
CA GLY A 640 -3.62 12.49 -3.70
C GLY A 640 -4.49 12.86 -2.50
N THR A 641 -4.91 14.11 -2.37
CA THR A 641 -5.58 14.64 -1.16
C THR A 641 -7.07 14.95 -1.40
N ASN A 642 -7.93 14.74 -0.41
CA ASN A 642 -9.40 14.83 -0.52
C ASN A 642 -9.96 14.04 -1.74
N VAL A 643 -9.47 12.80 -1.85
CA VAL A 643 -9.75 11.87 -2.94
C VAL A 643 -10.92 10.95 -2.65
N GLY A 644 -11.44 10.29 -3.68
CA GLY A 644 -12.59 9.39 -3.60
C GLY A 644 -12.22 7.91 -3.64
N PHE A 645 -13.23 7.06 -3.88
CA PHE A 645 -13.01 5.69 -4.35
C PHE A 645 -14.14 5.34 -5.30
N PHE A 646 -13.81 4.78 -6.46
CA PHE A 646 -14.73 4.71 -7.58
C PHE A 646 -14.92 3.29 -8.06
N LYS A 647 -16.09 3.05 -8.64
CA LYS A 647 -16.46 1.77 -9.19
C LYS A 647 -17.31 1.99 -10.42
N PHE A 648 -16.86 1.50 -11.56
CA PHE A 648 -17.67 1.37 -12.77
C PHE A 648 -18.34 -0.01 -12.83
N VAL A 649 -19.47 -0.11 -13.53
CA VAL A 649 -20.10 -1.38 -13.89
C VAL A 649 -20.55 -1.31 -15.34
N ALA A 650 -19.85 -2.03 -16.21
CA ALA A 650 -20.14 -2.09 -17.63
C ALA A 650 -21.46 -2.84 -17.93
N ASP A 651 -22.14 -2.41 -18.99
CA ASP A 651 -23.35 -3.08 -19.47
C ASP A 651 -23.03 -4.43 -20.13
N HIS A 652 -21.83 -4.62 -20.67
CA HIS A 652 -21.41 -5.86 -21.35
C HIS A 652 -20.09 -6.44 -20.77
N PRO A 653 -19.97 -7.78 -20.60
CA PRO A 653 -18.74 -8.38 -20.09
C PRO A 653 -17.60 -8.32 -21.12
N GLY A 654 -16.49 -7.68 -20.76
CA GLY A 654 -15.31 -7.51 -21.60
C GLY A 654 -15.30 -6.23 -22.43
N ASP A 655 -16.25 -5.33 -22.20
CA ASP A 655 -16.43 -4.08 -22.95
C ASP A 655 -16.73 -2.95 -21.96
N LEU A 656 -15.76 -2.05 -21.74
CA LEU A 656 -15.87 -0.95 -20.78
C LEU A 656 -16.47 0.33 -21.40
N ASN A 657 -16.83 0.31 -22.68
CA ASN A 657 -17.25 1.51 -23.42
C ASN A 657 -18.64 2.05 -23.02
N VAL A 658 -19.46 1.27 -22.32
CA VAL A 658 -20.81 1.68 -21.87
C VAL A 658 -21.13 1.08 -20.51
N GLY A 659 -21.63 1.90 -19.58
CA GLY A 659 -22.00 1.43 -18.24
C GLY A 659 -22.20 2.54 -17.21
N ASN A 660 -22.20 2.15 -15.93
CA ASN A 660 -22.59 3.00 -14.81
C ASN A 660 -21.40 3.31 -13.90
N LEU A 661 -21.11 4.59 -13.66
CA LEU A 661 -20.08 5.03 -12.73
C LEU A 661 -20.68 5.35 -11.36
N TYR A 662 -20.00 4.91 -10.31
CA TYR A 662 -20.38 5.12 -8.92
C TYR A 662 -19.20 5.65 -8.09
N ALA A 663 -19.48 6.58 -7.19
CA ALA A 663 -18.56 6.94 -6.12
C ALA A 663 -18.95 6.22 -4.81
N ALA A 664 -17.95 5.87 -4.01
CA ALA A 664 -18.16 5.36 -2.67
C ALA A 664 -18.62 6.48 -1.73
N LYS A 665 -19.89 6.41 -1.30
CA LYS A 665 -20.29 7.04 -0.04
C LYS A 665 -19.91 6.10 1.09
N ALA A 666 -18.70 6.29 1.59
CA ALA A 666 -18.32 5.84 2.92
C ALA A 666 -19.20 6.57 3.95
N THR A 667 -19.99 5.84 4.73
CA THR A 667 -20.64 6.38 5.92
C THR A 667 -19.63 6.38 7.07
N GLN A 668 -19.70 7.40 7.95
CA GLN A 668 -19.07 7.33 9.27
C GLN A 668 -19.55 6.04 9.96
N VAL A 669 -18.55 5.21 10.12
CA VAL A 669 -18.34 4.05 10.95
C VAL A 669 -18.86 4.15 12.40
N SER A 670 -18.07 3.91 13.47
CA SER A 670 -17.06 4.88 14.00
C SER A 670 -15.63 4.74 13.42
N GLY A 671 -14.57 5.28 14.08
CA GLY A 671 -11.80 5.85 13.83
C GLY A 671 -10.53 5.41 14.65
N SER A 672 -9.86 4.28 14.35
CA SER A 672 -8.83 3.69 15.23
C SER A 672 -7.73 2.86 14.51
N GLY A 673 -7.32 3.26 13.31
CA GLY A 673 -6.32 2.55 12.49
C GLY A 673 -6.73 2.46 11.03
N GLY A 674 -6.08 3.26 10.18
CA GLY A 674 -6.34 3.38 8.73
C GLY A 674 -7.70 3.97 8.32
N GLY A 675 -8.50 4.46 9.26
CA GLY A 675 -9.93 4.64 8.97
C GLY A 675 -10.57 3.31 8.53
N THR A 676 -11.89 3.30 8.32
CA THR A 676 -12.72 2.19 8.78
C THR A 676 -14.22 2.36 8.39
N PHE A 677 -14.61 2.37 7.10
CA PHE A 677 -15.92 2.92 6.64
C PHE A 677 -16.93 1.97 5.93
N ARG A 678 -18.24 2.25 6.00
CA ARG A 678 -19.28 1.55 5.20
C ARG A 678 -19.39 2.15 3.80
N LEU A 679 -18.92 1.43 2.78
CA LEU A 679 -19.08 1.85 1.40
C LEU A 679 -20.50 1.52 0.88
N THR A 680 -21.34 2.55 0.75
CA THR A 680 -22.50 2.56 -0.15
C THR A 680 -22.09 3.18 -1.49
N TRP A 681 -22.83 2.90 -2.57
CA TRP A 681 -22.47 3.37 -3.92
C TRP A 681 -23.47 4.41 -4.40
N ILE A 682 -23.06 5.66 -4.44
CA ILE A 682 -23.81 6.72 -5.10
C ILE A 682 -23.55 6.58 -6.60
N TRP A 683 -24.61 6.32 -7.36
CA TRP A 683 -24.58 6.38 -8.82
C TRP A 683 -24.35 7.83 -9.23
N LEU A 684 -23.33 8.07 -10.04
CA LEU A 684 -23.04 9.41 -10.58
C LEU A 684 -23.79 9.59 -11.90
N ALA A 685 -23.56 8.69 -12.86
CA ALA A 685 -24.23 8.67 -14.16
C ALA A 685 -24.07 7.30 -14.85
N HIS A 686 -24.89 7.08 -15.89
CA HIS A 686 -24.59 6.15 -16.98
C HIS A 686 -23.80 6.90 -18.06
N GLY A 687 -22.81 6.25 -18.65
CA GLY A 687 -21.87 6.86 -19.60
C GLY A 687 -21.62 6.00 -20.82
N ASN A 688 -21.27 6.66 -21.92
CA ASN A 688 -20.85 6.07 -23.18
C ASN A 688 -19.53 6.75 -23.62
N GLN A 689 -18.56 5.93 -24.01
CA GLN A 689 -17.21 6.32 -24.38
C GLN A 689 -17.18 7.38 -25.49
N ASP A 690 -17.96 7.20 -26.56
CA ASP A 690 -17.91 8.08 -27.74
C ASP A 690 -18.41 9.49 -27.41
N LEU A 691 -19.51 9.59 -26.65
CA LEU A 691 -20.06 10.86 -26.17
C LEU A 691 -19.05 11.61 -25.28
N LEU A 692 -18.38 10.90 -24.37
CA LEU A 692 -17.41 11.48 -23.46
C LEU A 692 -16.13 11.90 -24.19
N MET A 693 -15.61 11.07 -25.10
CA MET A 693 -14.44 11.39 -25.92
C MET A 693 -14.67 12.66 -26.77
N LEU A 694 -15.85 12.80 -27.40
CA LEU A 694 -16.20 13.98 -28.18
C LEU A 694 -16.35 15.24 -27.30
N ALA A 695 -16.90 15.10 -26.10
CA ALA A 695 -17.09 16.22 -25.17
C ALA A 695 -15.79 16.67 -24.47
N ALA A 696 -14.84 15.77 -24.22
CA ALA A 696 -13.60 16.03 -23.48
C ALA A 696 -12.68 17.07 -24.13
N GLY A 697 -12.76 17.27 -25.46
CA GLY A 697 -12.03 18.31 -26.18
C GLY A 697 -12.69 19.70 -26.17
N ALA A 698 -13.96 19.80 -25.74
CA ALA A 698 -14.80 20.98 -25.96
C ALA A 698 -15.43 21.56 -24.67
N VAL A 699 -15.87 20.72 -23.74
CA VAL A 699 -16.51 21.12 -22.48
C VAL A 699 -15.48 21.77 -21.55
N GLN A 700 -15.87 22.86 -20.88
CA GLN A 700 -15.05 23.54 -19.87
C GLN A 700 -15.71 23.43 -18.48
N PHE A 701 -14.92 23.66 -17.42
CA PHE A 701 -15.42 23.67 -16.03
C PHE A 701 -16.67 24.55 -15.87
N THR A 702 -16.68 25.72 -16.51
CA THR A 702 -17.77 26.69 -16.47
C THR A 702 -19.04 26.25 -17.21
N ASP A 703 -19.00 25.20 -18.01
CA ASP A 703 -20.19 24.59 -18.62
C ASP A 703 -20.85 23.57 -17.66
N ILE A 704 -20.04 23.00 -16.75
CA ILE A 704 -20.47 22.00 -15.77
C ILE A 704 -20.98 22.67 -14.48
N PHE A 705 -20.19 23.60 -13.93
CA PHE A 705 -20.44 24.27 -12.65
C PHE A 705 -20.30 25.80 -12.75
N ASP A 706 -21.18 26.52 -12.06
CA ASP A 706 -20.84 27.86 -11.55
C ASP A 706 -20.01 27.69 -10.27
N SER A 707 -19.05 28.59 -9.98
CA SER A 707 -18.32 28.60 -8.71
C SER A 707 -18.23 29.99 -8.07
N GLU A 708 -18.24 30.02 -6.74
CA GLU A 708 -17.98 31.21 -5.92
C GLU A 708 -16.97 30.91 -4.80
N LEU A 709 -16.48 31.95 -4.11
CA LEU A 709 -15.64 31.78 -2.93
C LEU A 709 -16.49 31.46 -1.70
N PRO A 710 -16.09 30.52 -0.82
CA PRO A 710 -16.74 30.33 0.47
C PRO A 710 -16.55 31.56 1.37
N ALA A 711 -17.50 31.80 2.26
CA ALA A 711 -17.32 32.73 3.38
C ALA A 711 -16.30 32.16 4.39
N SER A 712 -15.79 33.01 5.29
CA SER A 712 -14.77 32.65 6.29
C SER A 712 -15.17 31.56 7.30
N ASN A 713 -16.44 31.15 7.31
CA ASN A 713 -16.96 30.02 8.09
C ASN A 713 -17.15 28.72 7.25
N GLY A 714 -16.70 28.69 6.00
CA GLY A 714 -16.86 27.57 5.07
C GLY A 714 -18.25 27.43 4.43
N SER A 715 -19.17 28.39 4.62
CA SER A 715 -20.50 28.38 3.99
C SER A 715 -20.53 29.16 2.67
N CYS A 716 -21.45 28.81 1.77
CA CYS A 716 -21.61 29.50 0.48
C CYS A 716 -22.53 30.71 0.62
N PRO A 717 -22.09 31.93 0.22
CA PRO A 717 -22.92 33.13 0.29
C PRO A 717 -24.22 33.07 -0.51
N THR A 718 -24.24 32.41 -1.67
CA THR A 718 -25.35 32.49 -2.63
C THR A 718 -26.27 31.25 -2.55
N PRO A 719 -27.60 31.43 -2.39
CA PRO A 719 -28.55 30.32 -2.42
C PRO A 719 -28.46 29.47 -3.70
N GLY A 720 -28.41 28.14 -3.52
CA GLY A 720 -28.29 27.16 -4.60
C GLY A 720 -26.86 26.67 -4.87
N PHE A 721 -25.84 27.33 -4.31
CA PHE A 721 -24.48 26.77 -4.25
C PHE A 721 -24.37 25.76 -3.09
N ARG A 722 -23.44 24.81 -3.22
CA ARG A 722 -23.09 23.80 -2.22
C ARG A 722 -21.60 23.87 -1.92
N ALA A 723 -21.25 23.80 -0.65
CA ALA A 723 -19.86 23.63 -0.23
C ALA A 723 -19.42 22.18 -0.48
N ILE A 724 -18.26 22.01 -1.08
CA ILE A 724 -17.57 20.72 -1.24
C ILE A 724 -16.11 20.84 -0.82
N ASN A 725 -15.45 19.70 -0.58
CA ASN A 725 -14.00 19.60 -0.50
C ASN A 725 -13.56 18.35 -1.29
N ALA A 726 -12.65 18.51 -2.25
CA ALA A 726 -12.18 17.48 -3.15
C ALA A 726 -10.81 17.85 -3.76
N GLY A 727 -9.94 16.87 -4.03
CA GLY A 727 -8.70 17.05 -4.80
C GLY A 727 -7.67 18.03 -4.18
N GLY A 728 -7.63 18.14 -2.84
CA GLY A 728 -6.69 18.99 -2.11
C GLY A 728 -6.95 20.51 -2.22
N ARG A 729 -8.02 20.94 -2.90
CA ARG A 729 -8.23 22.34 -3.32
C ARG A 729 -8.89 23.23 -2.26
N GLY A 730 -9.00 22.73 -1.03
CA GLY A 730 -9.75 23.36 0.05
C GLY A 730 -11.27 23.34 -0.17
N CYS A 731 -11.99 24.24 0.50
CA CYS A 731 -13.44 24.34 0.36
C CYS A 731 -13.82 25.12 -0.92
N GLU A 732 -14.62 24.50 -1.79
CA GLU A 732 -15.17 25.15 -2.99
C GLU A 732 -16.69 25.29 -2.87
N CYS A 733 -17.25 26.43 -3.30
CA CYS A 733 -18.69 26.62 -3.39
C CYS A 733 -19.15 26.52 -4.84
N LEU A 734 -19.85 25.43 -5.17
CA LEU A 734 -20.24 25.08 -6.55
C LEU A 734 -21.75 24.99 -6.72
N ARG A 735 -22.24 25.31 -7.92
CA ARG A 735 -23.61 25.04 -8.36
C ARG A 735 -23.60 24.33 -9.71
N LEU A 736 -24.15 23.11 -9.74
CA LEU A 736 -24.29 22.32 -10.97
C LEU A 736 -25.22 23.04 -11.96
N ARG A 737 -24.85 23.04 -13.23
CA ARG A 737 -25.70 23.54 -14.32
C ARG A 737 -26.69 22.46 -14.77
N PRO A 738 -27.99 22.76 -14.95
CA PRO A 738 -28.97 21.75 -15.35
C PRO A 738 -28.61 21.08 -16.68
N GLY A 739 -28.56 19.75 -16.71
CA GLY A 739 -28.17 18.98 -17.91
C GLY A 739 -26.68 18.68 -18.03
N SER A 740 -25.83 19.12 -17.08
CA SER A 740 -24.39 18.81 -17.07
C SER A 740 -24.04 17.55 -16.26
N GLU A 741 -25.02 16.84 -15.69
CA GLU A 741 -24.84 15.74 -14.73
C GLU A 741 -23.87 14.66 -15.24
N THR A 742 -23.93 14.32 -16.53
CA THR A 742 -23.03 13.33 -17.15
C THR A 742 -21.59 13.84 -17.23
N PHE A 743 -21.37 15.07 -17.70
CA PHE A 743 -20.03 15.64 -17.76
C PHE A 743 -19.45 15.89 -16.36
N ALA A 744 -20.28 16.27 -15.40
CA ALA A 744 -19.89 16.35 -14.00
C ALA A 744 -19.43 14.98 -13.45
N ALA A 745 -20.17 13.91 -13.75
CA ALA A 745 -19.83 12.55 -13.32
C ALA A 745 -18.51 12.02 -13.89
N PHE A 746 -18.20 12.32 -15.15
CA PHE A 746 -17.06 11.72 -15.85
C PHE A 746 -15.83 12.63 -16.00
N PHE A 747 -15.97 13.96 -15.97
CA PHE A 747 -14.85 14.93 -16.13
C PHE A 747 -14.48 15.64 -14.83
N GLU A 748 -15.42 15.78 -13.91
CA GLU A 748 -15.23 16.39 -12.59
C GLU A 748 -15.56 15.37 -11.50
N THR A 749 -15.19 14.10 -11.71
CA THR A 749 -15.65 12.93 -10.96
C THR A 749 -15.49 13.09 -9.45
N ARG A 750 -14.34 13.61 -8.99
CA ARG A 750 -14.10 13.98 -7.58
C ARG A 750 -15.11 15.04 -7.09
N ARG A 751 -15.22 16.18 -7.78
CA ARG A 751 -16.12 17.29 -7.38
C ARG A 751 -17.60 16.92 -7.42
N PHE A 752 -18.05 16.18 -8.44
CA PHE A 752 -19.45 15.76 -8.56
C PHE A 752 -19.80 14.66 -7.56
N ALA A 753 -18.88 13.74 -7.28
CA ALA A 753 -19.03 12.81 -6.16
C ALA A 753 -19.22 13.58 -4.84
N ALA A 754 -18.40 14.59 -4.55
CA ALA A 754 -18.58 15.46 -3.39
C ALA A 754 -19.94 16.22 -3.41
N TYR A 755 -20.34 16.75 -4.58
CA TYR A 755 -21.59 17.51 -4.76
C TYR A 755 -22.86 16.67 -4.54
N LEU A 756 -22.83 15.39 -4.95
CA LEU A 756 -23.87 14.40 -4.65
C LEU A 756 -23.75 13.81 -3.23
N GLY A 757 -22.72 14.19 -2.47
CA GLY A 757 -22.51 13.75 -1.10
C GLY A 757 -21.95 12.34 -0.98
N ALA A 758 -21.04 11.93 -1.86
CA ALA A 758 -20.15 10.77 -1.67
C ALA A 758 -19.09 11.08 -0.59
N THR A 759 -17.98 10.35 -0.57
CA THR A 759 -16.87 10.61 0.36
C THR A 759 -15.60 10.93 -0.38
N THR A 760 -15.21 12.21 -0.33
CA THR A 760 -13.99 12.80 -0.90
C THR A 760 -13.09 13.34 0.21
N GLU A 761 -13.01 12.60 1.32
CA GLU A 761 -12.16 12.90 2.48
C GLU A 761 -10.99 11.91 2.60
N TRP A 762 -10.66 11.20 1.52
CA TRP A 762 -9.49 10.34 1.53
C TRP A 762 -8.21 11.10 1.26
N SER A 763 -7.12 10.46 1.64
CA SER A 763 -5.78 10.68 1.12
C SER A 763 -5.32 9.37 0.49
N LYS A 764 -4.49 9.49 -0.55
CA LYS A 764 -3.54 8.46 -0.98
C LYS A 764 -4.11 7.06 -1.27
N TRP A 765 -5.23 6.93 -2.02
CA TRP A 765 -5.69 5.59 -2.45
C TRP A 765 -4.85 5.12 -3.65
N GLU A 766 -3.88 4.29 -3.33
CA GLU A 766 -2.86 3.76 -4.23
C GLU A 766 -3.28 2.36 -4.76
N GLY A 767 -2.36 1.39 -4.82
CA GLY A 767 -2.56 0.07 -5.40
C GLY A 767 -3.73 -0.75 -4.83
N ILE A 768 -4.57 -1.26 -5.73
CA ILE A 768 -5.66 -2.20 -5.44
C ILE A 768 -5.37 -3.59 -6.04
N THR A 769 -5.34 -4.61 -5.19
CA THR A 769 -4.92 -5.97 -5.59
C THR A 769 -5.78 -7.07 -4.98
N LEU A 770 -5.64 -8.28 -5.52
CA LEU A 770 -6.68 -9.27 -5.40
C LEU A 770 -6.31 -10.72 -5.79
N ASP A 771 -7.04 -11.64 -5.17
CA ASP A 771 -7.17 -13.06 -5.42
C ASP A 771 -8.70 -13.34 -5.13
N THR A 772 -9.41 -14.17 -5.92
CA THR A 772 -10.89 -14.15 -6.18
C THR A 772 -12.03 -14.95 -5.31
N ARG A 773 -11.86 -16.22 -4.85
CA ARG A 773 -12.40 -17.26 -3.86
C ARG A 773 -13.14 -16.88 -2.57
N ARG A 774 -12.44 -16.39 -1.53
CA ARG A 774 -13.00 -15.92 -0.25
C ARG A 774 -13.66 -14.55 -0.48
N ARG A 775 -13.58 -14.04 -1.72
CA ARG A 775 -14.40 -12.98 -2.33
C ARG A 775 -13.96 -11.57 -1.91
N LYS A 776 -12.70 -11.20 -2.16
CA LYS A 776 -12.08 -10.05 -1.49
C LYS A 776 -11.01 -9.26 -2.27
N LEU A 777 -10.87 -7.96 -1.94
CA LEU A 777 -10.02 -6.90 -2.51
C LEU A 777 -9.15 -6.33 -1.36
N TYR A 778 -7.85 -6.13 -1.60
CA TYR A 778 -6.99 -5.20 -0.84
C TYR A 778 -6.89 -3.87 -1.60
N THR A 779 -6.72 -2.77 -0.88
CA THR A 779 -6.33 -1.46 -1.42
C THR A 779 -5.46 -0.79 -0.36
N SER A 780 -4.35 -0.18 -0.75
CA SER A 780 -3.54 0.66 0.15
C SER A 780 -4.21 2.02 0.36
N LEU A 781 -3.89 2.64 1.51
CA LEU A 781 -3.87 4.08 1.69
C LEU A 781 -2.48 4.41 2.26
N SER A 782 -1.59 5.08 1.52
CA SER A 782 -0.20 5.30 2.00
C SER A 782 -0.06 6.44 3.00
N ASP A 783 -0.98 7.40 2.99
CA ASP A 783 -1.08 8.44 4.02
C ASP A 783 -2.52 8.58 4.55
N VAL A 784 -2.63 8.91 5.84
CA VAL A 784 -3.86 9.32 6.53
C VAL A 784 -3.55 10.47 7.51
N SER A 785 -2.82 11.48 7.04
CA SER A 785 -2.43 12.66 7.82
C SER A 785 -3.54 13.70 7.94
N SER A 786 -3.41 14.59 8.93
CA SER A 786 -4.22 15.81 9.00
C SER A 786 -3.52 16.94 8.24
N PHE A 787 -3.82 17.11 6.96
CA PHE A 787 -3.46 18.30 6.20
C PHE A 787 -4.16 19.54 6.77
N VAL A 788 -3.48 20.20 7.71
CA VAL A 788 -3.71 21.60 8.06
C VAL A 788 -3.00 22.43 6.99
N HIS A 789 -3.69 23.40 6.40
CA HIS A 789 -3.01 24.41 5.58
C HIS A 789 -2.10 25.25 6.46
N GLU A 790 -0.83 25.36 6.09
CA GLU A 790 0.00 26.54 6.40
C GLU A 790 -0.45 27.75 5.57
#